data_AF-A0A3A8HSG8-F1
#
_entry.id   AF-A0A3A8HSG8-F1
#
_cell.length_a   1.000
_cell.length_b   1.000
_cell.length_c   1.000
_cell.angle_alpha   90.00
_cell.angle_beta   90.00
_cell.angle_gamma   90.00
#
_symmetry.space_group_name_H-M   'P 1'
#
loop_
_entity.id
_entity.type
_entity.pdbx_description
1 polymer ?
#
loop_
_entity_poly.entity_id
_entity_poly.type
_entity_poly.pdbx_seq_one_letter_code
_entity_poly.pdbx_strand_id
1 'polypeptide(L)'
;MSTDNGNSVRKLEDARALAERASLQMAEGGGLVRSTEQLATRLASAGNEQAAAGEQVRIAIESVAAQVEQTSTAVQSLVRSQTSVSDAAKGVQQEAETTAAAMQEVTASVSSVRKDAGMLASSADVTASTLEEVARSVKGVSANAEDLAASSEELLASMQEMTATVEDLVSRNQTSAATTEEVAATIEEMSKGITRLSSDAQGVGERMGQVSGAVVSLGKTLQDVVRDATTMSASVEDAAAATEEVARSVRGVAEHTRTLEASATTTASTVQEVAASVEEVAATSEKNAAVVDANAATIEQLSRSAQAVARAAESINGLASTSATASAQLESSTRRASQLTEEARQAAERVGTSAREGGATVARSIAGFGRIRQSIVESSGVMKEMGRRAEEIGDIVQTINLIADRTNLLSLNASIEAARAGEHGRGFAVVAEEIRALADRAAAASSDVAKIVRGLQTTAREAAVANGEGVRAADEGAALASDAERALGTILKGVDDLGLNVREASRASMEQVQAVQALVQATAKVSEQGRLIAASSVEQAQAAQALAQGGSEMRRMARQTTQATQEQAKALREAVRSNNQLSEVAEKVSRAMQEQAQAATDLARGTTQMRQLVQGVSAAVMAQGQQVGVLGATAQEVATSTQRTLTGISEQAKAAQEVARAMEATRKEVAQSTRAMAEQARALKQGELASRQVANLAKEVTRATEEQAQALTSLVRGAEEVRRVARTTARALDEQTDALSMLTTSAAKQATGVASVAKAAQEQATVSEQLGRSVEDMRVRAREIAVTTAEQARTTAVTAQEVREVAGRLGQLARLNGEQVEGLSHLSGLLGGTEPATPRSTREQGT
;
A
#
# COMPACT_ATOMS: atom_id res chain seq x y z
N MET A 1 -162.70 52.90 -20.44
CA MET A 1 -162.48 51.78 -21.39
C MET A 1 -161.24 52.14 -22.19
N SER A 2 -160.10 51.64 -21.75
CA SER A 2 -158.76 52.17 -22.05
C SER A 2 -157.74 51.03 -21.95
N THR A 3 -156.91 50.91 -22.99
CA THR A 3 -155.43 50.74 -22.91
C THR A 3 -154.85 50.16 -21.61
N ASP A 4 -154.39 48.90 -21.59
CA ASP A 4 -153.13 48.51 -20.89
C ASP A 4 -152.77 47.01 -21.06
N ASN A 5 -152.39 46.55 -22.26
CA ASN A 5 -151.78 45.21 -22.36
C ASN A 5 -150.69 45.06 -23.43
N GLY A 6 -150.34 46.16 -24.12
CA GLY A 6 -149.24 46.21 -25.09
C GLY A 6 -147.89 46.67 -24.49
N ASN A 7 -147.86 47.13 -23.24
CA ASN A 7 -146.66 47.70 -22.59
C ASN A 7 -145.91 46.68 -21.70
N SER A 8 -146.53 45.53 -21.40
CA SER A 8 -145.95 44.46 -20.56
C SER A 8 -145.12 43.47 -21.38
N VAL A 9 -145.47 43.22 -22.66
CA VAL A 9 -144.73 42.30 -23.54
C VAL A 9 -143.40 42.91 -23.99
N ARG A 10 -143.35 44.22 -24.27
CA ARG A 10 -142.12 44.90 -24.73
C ARG A 10 -141.10 45.10 -23.60
N LYS A 11 -141.55 45.32 -22.36
CA LYS A 11 -140.66 45.34 -21.17
C LYS A 11 -140.12 43.95 -20.82
N LEU A 12 -140.87 42.89 -21.11
CA LEU A 12 -140.40 41.51 -20.97
C LEU A 12 -139.38 41.13 -22.04
N GLU A 13 -139.55 41.60 -23.28
CA GLU A 13 -138.55 41.45 -24.35
C GLU A 13 -137.27 42.27 -24.09
N ASP A 14 -137.38 43.51 -23.58
CA ASP A 14 -136.21 44.33 -23.21
C ASP A 14 -135.48 43.75 -21.98
N ALA A 15 -136.21 43.25 -20.98
CA ALA A 15 -135.61 42.56 -19.83
C ALA A 15 -134.95 41.24 -20.24
N ARG A 16 -135.51 40.52 -21.21
CA ARG A 16 -134.91 39.33 -21.82
C ARG A 16 -133.65 39.68 -22.61
N ALA A 17 -133.66 40.74 -23.41
CA ALA A 17 -132.49 41.20 -24.15
C ALA A 17 -131.36 41.70 -23.23
N LEU A 18 -131.71 42.32 -22.10
CA LEU A 18 -130.75 42.75 -21.08
C LEU A 18 -130.20 41.55 -20.29
N ALA A 19 -131.04 40.55 -19.96
CA ALA A 19 -130.62 39.31 -19.33
C ALA A 19 -129.77 38.44 -20.27
N GLU A 20 -130.08 38.40 -21.57
CA GLU A 20 -129.24 37.75 -22.59
C GLU A 20 -127.91 38.50 -22.77
N ARG A 21 -127.89 39.84 -22.80
CA ARG A 21 -126.64 40.63 -22.86
C ARG A 21 -125.79 40.48 -21.60
N ALA A 22 -126.40 40.53 -20.41
CA ALA A 22 -125.71 40.31 -19.15
C ALA A 22 -125.20 38.87 -19.03
N SER A 23 -125.98 37.89 -19.47
CA SER A 23 -125.57 36.49 -19.56
C SER A 23 -124.40 36.31 -20.53
N LEU A 24 -124.42 36.98 -21.70
CA LEU A 24 -123.31 36.97 -22.66
C LEU A 24 -122.05 37.64 -22.09
N GLN A 25 -122.16 38.81 -21.43
CA GLN A 25 -121.02 39.48 -20.81
C GLN A 25 -120.47 38.71 -19.60
N MET A 26 -121.33 38.05 -18.81
CA MET A 26 -120.88 37.18 -17.72
C MET A 26 -120.34 35.85 -18.23
N ALA A 27 -120.81 35.35 -19.38
CA ALA A 27 -120.23 34.21 -20.07
C ALA A 27 -118.85 34.55 -20.67
N GLU A 28 -118.68 35.74 -21.27
CA GLU A 28 -117.37 36.24 -21.71
C GLU A 28 -116.42 36.50 -20.53
N GLY A 29 -116.89 37.14 -19.46
CA GLY A 29 -116.13 37.35 -18.23
C GLY A 29 -115.76 36.04 -17.52
N GLY A 30 -116.68 35.07 -17.48
CA GLY A 30 -116.42 33.72 -16.98
C GLY A 30 -115.51 32.90 -17.89
N GLY A 31 -115.50 33.19 -19.20
CA GLY A 31 -114.53 32.65 -20.16
C GLY A 31 -113.13 33.22 -19.93
N LEU A 32 -113.02 34.52 -19.69
CA LEU A 32 -111.77 35.19 -19.29
C LEU A 32 -111.27 34.66 -17.95
N VAL A 33 -112.09 34.58 -16.90
CA VAL A 33 -111.68 34.03 -15.59
C VAL A 33 -111.23 32.58 -15.71
N ARG A 34 -111.93 31.73 -16.47
CA ARG A 34 -111.48 30.36 -16.75
C ARG A 34 -110.17 30.33 -17.55
N SER A 35 -109.99 31.23 -18.51
CA SER A 35 -108.74 31.35 -19.26
C SER A 35 -107.58 31.77 -18.35
N THR A 36 -107.79 32.72 -17.44
CA THR A 36 -106.78 33.18 -16.47
C THR A 36 -106.51 32.13 -15.40
N GLU A 37 -107.53 31.38 -14.96
CA GLU A 37 -107.38 30.23 -14.05
C GLU A 37 -106.56 29.11 -14.73
N GLN A 38 -106.85 28.78 -15.99
CA GLN A 38 -106.08 27.82 -16.77
C GLN A 38 -104.63 28.29 -16.94
N LEU A 39 -104.41 29.58 -17.20
CA LEU A 39 -103.08 30.20 -17.27
C LEU A 39 -102.35 30.16 -15.92
N ALA A 40 -103.01 30.50 -14.82
CA ALA A 40 -102.43 30.48 -13.47
C ALA A 40 -102.13 29.04 -13.03
N THR A 41 -102.99 28.09 -13.35
CA THR A 41 -102.76 26.65 -13.08
C THR A 41 -101.59 26.13 -13.90
N ARG A 42 -101.49 26.50 -15.19
CA ARG A 42 -100.34 26.20 -16.05
C ARG A 42 -99.06 26.87 -15.56
N LEU A 43 -99.13 28.09 -15.04
CA LEU A 43 -97.98 28.81 -14.51
C LEU A 43 -97.51 28.21 -13.17
N ALA A 44 -98.45 27.77 -12.32
CA ALA A 44 -98.13 27.05 -11.08
C ALA A 44 -97.58 25.65 -11.35
N SER A 45 -98.08 24.93 -12.37
CA SER A 45 -97.49 23.65 -12.79
C SER A 45 -96.10 23.85 -13.37
N ALA A 46 -95.92 24.85 -14.26
CA ALA A 46 -94.63 25.21 -14.82
C ALA A 46 -93.62 25.66 -13.73
N GLY A 47 -94.06 26.43 -12.73
CA GLY A 47 -93.23 26.83 -11.60
C GLY A 47 -92.81 25.65 -10.71
N ASN A 48 -93.70 24.68 -10.48
CA ASN A 48 -93.36 23.45 -9.78
C ASN A 48 -92.39 22.58 -10.59
N GLU A 49 -92.59 22.45 -11.90
CA GLU A 49 -91.65 21.76 -12.79
C GLU A 49 -90.28 22.44 -12.80
N GLN A 50 -90.24 23.77 -12.81
CA GLN A 50 -89.00 24.55 -12.76
C GLN A 50 -88.30 24.45 -11.40
N ALA A 51 -89.04 24.39 -10.29
CA ALA A 51 -88.47 24.11 -8.97
C ALA A 51 -87.90 22.68 -8.88
N ALA A 52 -88.61 21.69 -9.45
CA ALA A 52 -88.12 20.31 -9.53
C ALA A 52 -86.88 20.19 -10.43
N ALA A 53 -86.84 20.91 -11.55
CA ALA A 53 -85.67 21.01 -12.42
C ALA A 53 -84.49 21.68 -11.71
N GLY A 54 -84.74 22.75 -10.93
CA GLY A 54 -83.72 23.39 -10.10
C GLY A 54 -83.12 22.45 -9.06
N GLU A 55 -83.95 21.61 -8.43
CA GLU A 55 -83.48 20.58 -7.49
C GLU A 55 -82.67 19.47 -8.19
N GLN A 56 -83.07 19.06 -9.39
CA GLN A 56 -82.26 18.13 -10.20
C GLN A 56 -80.91 18.73 -10.60
N VAL A 57 -80.86 20.02 -10.93
CA VAL A 57 -79.61 20.74 -11.21
C VAL A 57 -78.75 20.81 -9.95
N ARG A 58 -79.32 21.07 -8.76
CA ARG A 58 -78.60 21.04 -7.49
C ARG A 58 -77.94 19.68 -7.24
N ILE A 59 -78.68 18.58 -7.39
CA ILE A 59 -78.17 17.20 -7.23
C ILE A 59 -77.05 16.92 -8.25
N ALA A 60 -77.20 17.38 -9.50
CA ALA A 60 -76.16 17.25 -10.52
C ALA A 60 -74.88 18.02 -10.15
N ILE A 61 -75.01 19.24 -9.60
CA ILE A 61 -73.87 20.05 -9.14
C ILE A 61 -73.19 19.40 -7.92
N GLU A 62 -73.95 18.82 -6.98
CA GLU A 62 -73.38 18.08 -5.86
C GLU A 62 -72.60 16.84 -6.30
N SER A 63 -73.11 16.15 -7.33
CA SER A 63 -72.39 15.05 -7.98
C SER A 63 -71.08 15.53 -8.63
N VAL A 64 -71.12 16.67 -9.34
CA VAL A 64 -69.90 17.30 -9.90
C VAL A 64 -68.93 17.69 -8.79
N ALA A 65 -69.40 18.27 -7.69
CA ALA A 65 -68.56 18.63 -6.55
C ALA A 65 -67.91 17.40 -5.90
N ALA A 66 -68.62 16.27 -5.81
CA ALA A 66 -68.06 15.00 -5.36
C ALA A 66 -66.99 14.45 -6.32
N GLN A 67 -67.21 14.58 -7.64
CA GLN A 67 -66.22 14.19 -8.65
C GLN A 67 -64.97 15.08 -8.62
N VAL A 68 -65.14 16.39 -8.37
CA VAL A 68 -64.05 17.34 -8.15
C VAL A 68 -63.24 16.97 -6.90
N GLU A 69 -63.90 16.50 -5.83
CA GLU A 69 -63.21 16.01 -4.62
C GLU A 69 -62.35 14.77 -4.87
N GLN A 70 -62.89 13.80 -5.62
CA GLN A 70 -62.14 12.63 -6.05
C GLN A 70 -60.93 13.04 -6.92
N THR A 71 -61.12 14.01 -7.81
CA THR A 71 -60.05 14.55 -8.66
C THR A 71 -58.98 15.25 -7.82
N SER A 72 -59.36 16.04 -6.81
CA SER A 72 -58.43 16.69 -5.88
C SER A 72 -57.57 15.67 -5.14
N THR A 73 -58.20 14.60 -4.64
CA THR A 73 -57.49 13.51 -3.95
C THR A 73 -56.52 12.77 -4.89
N ALA A 74 -56.93 12.54 -6.14
CA ALA A 74 -56.08 11.92 -7.16
C ALA A 74 -54.88 12.82 -7.52
N VAL A 75 -55.07 14.12 -7.65
CA VAL A 75 -53.99 15.10 -7.91
C VAL A 75 -53.01 15.16 -6.75
N GLN A 76 -53.47 15.14 -5.49
CA GLN A 76 -52.58 15.06 -4.33
C GLN A 76 -51.75 13.77 -4.30
N SER A 77 -52.36 12.64 -4.66
CA SER A 77 -51.64 11.37 -4.80
C SER A 77 -50.58 11.43 -5.90
N LEU A 78 -50.92 12.06 -7.04
CA LEU A 78 -50.00 12.26 -8.16
C LEU A 78 -48.80 13.14 -7.77
N VAL A 79 -49.02 14.24 -7.05
CA VAL A 79 -47.94 15.10 -6.53
C VAL A 79 -47.01 14.29 -5.63
N ARG A 80 -47.55 13.52 -4.67
CA ARG A 80 -46.73 12.67 -3.79
C ARG A 80 -45.93 11.63 -4.57
N SER A 81 -46.54 11.02 -5.59
CA SER A 81 -45.88 10.05 -6.45
C SER A 81 -44.75 10.69 -7.27
N GLN A 82 -44.96 11.87 -7.85
CA GLN A 82 -43.95 12.60 -8.63
C GLN A 82 -42.78 13.06 -7.76
N THR A 83 -43.04 13.54 -6.54
CA THR A 83 -41.97 13.87 -5.57
C THR A 83 -41.17 12.63 -5.19
N SER A 84 -41.84 11.51 -4.90
CA SER A 84 -41.17 10.23 -4.60
C SER A 84 -40.29 9.74 -5.77
N VAL A 85 -40.77 9.87 -7.02
CA VAL A 85 -39.98 9.56 -8.22
C VAL A 85 -38.76 10.50 -8.35
N SER A 86 -38.92 11.79 -8.05
CA SER A 86 -37.80 12.75 -8.08
C SER A 86 -36.73 12.39 -7.05
N ASP A 87 -37.13 12.05 -5.82
CA ASP A 87 -36.20 11.67 -4.76
C ASP A 87 -35.53 10.32 -5.02
N ALA A 88 -36.27 9.33 -5.54
CA ALA A 88 -35.71 8.06 -5.98
C ALA A 88 -34.69 8.25 -7.13
N ALA A 89 -34.99 9.14 -8.09
CA ALA A 89 -34.06 9.47 -9.16
C ALA A 89 -32.79 10.15 -8.63
N LYS A 90 -32.89 11.07 -7.67
CA LYS A 90 -31.69 11.65 -7.01
C LYS A 90 -30.84 10.58 -6.30
N GLY A 91 -31.47 9.60 -5.65
CA GLY A 91 -30.78 8.46 -5.05
C GLY A 91 -30.00 7.65 -6.08
N VAL A 92 -30.65 7.27 -7.18
CA VAL A 92 -30.01 6.53 -8.29
C VAL A 92 -28.90 7.35 -8.96
N GLN A 93 -29.05 8.67 -9.08
CA GLN A 93 -28.00 9.55 -9.59
C GLN A 93 -26.76 9.50 -8.68
N GLN A 94 -26.94 9.61 -7.37
CA GLN A 94 -25.85 9.56 -6.40
C GLN A 94 -25.15 8.18 -6.40
N GLU A 95 -25.91 7.10 -6.56
CA GLU A 95 -25.36 5.74 -6.74
C GLU A 95 -24.56 5.59 -8.04
N ALA A 96 -25.03 6.19 -9.14
CA ALA A 96 -24.31 6.16 -10.42
C ALA A 96 -22.99 6.97 -10.35
N GLU A 97 -22.99 8.12 -9.67
CA GLU A 97 -21.79 8.94 -9.45
C GLU A 97 -20.77 8.24 -8.55
N THR A 98 -21.22 7.62 -7.45
CA THR A 98 -20.35 6.82 -6.57
C THR A 98 -19.79 5.58 -7.28
N THR A 99 -20.59 4.92 -8.14
CA THR A 99 -20.12 3.82 -8.99
C THR A 99 -19.06 4.29 -9.98
N ALA A 100 -19.23 5.46 -10.61
CA ALA A 100 -18.23 6.03 -11.51
C ALA A 100 -16.90 6.34 -10.79
N ALA A 101 -16.96 6.90 -9.57
CA ALA A 101 -15.79 7.15 -8.75
C ALA A 101 -15.06 5.85 -8.35
N ALA A 102 -15.79 4.82 -7.95
CA ALA A 102 -15.22 3.50 -7.64
C ALA A 102 -14.53 2.87 -8.87
N MET A 103 -15.12 3.00 -10.06
CA MET A 103 -14.51 2.52 -11.31
C MET A 103 -13.20 3.25 -11.64
N GLN A 104 -13.07 4.54 -11.32
CA GLN A 104 -11.81 5.28 -11.48
C GLN A 104 -10.72 4.78 -10.52
N GLU A 105 -11.07 4.46 -9.28
CA GLU A 105 -10.14 3.89 -8.30
C GLU A 105 -9.65 2.49 -8.71
N VAL A 106 -10.56 1.65 -9.21
CA VAL A 106 -10.21 0.34 -9.78
C VAL A 106 -9.30 0.52 -10.99
N THR A 107 -9.57 1.50 -11.86
CA THR A 107 -8.71 1.81 -13.02
C THR A 107 -7.28 2.18 -12.60
N ALA A 108 -7.14 3.02 -11.55
CA ALA A 108 -5.83 3.37 -11.00
C ALA A 108 -5.09 2.14 -10.44
N SER A 109 -5.81 1.26 -9.75
CA SER A 109 -5.27 0.01 -9.22
C SER A 109 -4.80 -0.94 -10.34
N VAL A 110 -5.60 -1.13 -11.38
CA VAL A 110 -5.25 -1.94 -12.56
C VAL A 110 -4.01 -1.38 -13.26
N SER A 111 -3.91 -0.05 -13.39
CA SER A 111 -2.71 0.60 -13.94
C SER A 111 -1.45 0.34 -13.10
N SER A 112 -1.56 0.29 -11.77
CA SER A 112 -0.43 -0.05 -10.89
C SER A 112 0.02 -1.50 -11.11
N VAL A 113 -0.93 -2.44 -11.12
CA VAL A 113 -0.62 -3.87 -11.35
C VAL A 113 -0.01 -4.08 -12.74
N ARG A 114 -0.46 -3.33 -13.76
CA ARG A 114 0.14 -3.36 -15.09
C ARG A 114 1.61 -2.93 -15.07
N LYS A 115 1.93 -1.87 -14.32
CA LYS A 115 3.30 -1.40 -14.15
C LYS A 115 4.17 -2.46 -13.48
N ASP A 116 3.65 -3.12 -12.44
CA ASP A 116 4.34 -4.20 -11.74
C ASP A 116 4.59 -5.40 -12.67
N ALA A 117 3.60 -5.78 -13.49
CA ALA A 117 3.77 -6.82 -14.51
C ALA A 117 4.85 -6.44 -15.54
N GLY A 118 4.94 -5.17 -15.93
CA GLY A 118 6.02 -4.65 -16.78
C GLY A 118 7.40 -4.76 -16.12
N MET A 119 7.52 -4.39 -14.85
CA MET A 119 8.77 -4.53 -14.08
C MET A 119 9.18 -5.99 -13.94
N LEU A 120 8.23 -6.89 -13.65
CA LEU A 120 8.45 -8.34 -13.60
C LEU A 120 8.99 -8.89 -14.92
N ALA A 121 8.43 -8.47 -16.06
CA ALA A 121 8.92 -8.89 -17.37
C ALA A 121 10.37 -8.41 -17.62
N SER A 122 10.70 -7.17 -17.21
CA SER A 122 12.06 -6.64 -17.33
C SER A 122 13.05 -7.34 -16.39
N SER A 123 12.63 -7.68 -15.17
CA SER A 123 13.45 -8.43 -14.23
C SER A 123 13.71 -9.85 -14.74
N ALA A 124 12.71 -10.50 -15.34
CA ALA A 124 12.89 -11.81 -15.97
C ALA A 124 13.90 -11.77 -17.13
N ASP A 125 13.97 -10.66 -17.88
CA ASP A 125 14.98 -10.45 -18.93
C ASP A 125 16.40 -10.35 -18.36
N VAL A 126 16.57 -9.59 -17.27
CA VAL A 126 17.86 -9.50 -16.58
C VAL A 126 18.26 -10.87 -16.03
N THR A 127 17.34 -11.60 -15.40
CA THR A 127 17.61 -12.94 -14.86
C THR A 127 17.96 -13.95 -15.96
N ALA A 128 17.30 -13.90 -17.11
CA ALA A 128 17.65 -14.77 -18.24
C ALA A 128 19.08 -14.46 -18.75
N SER A 129 19.42 -13.18 -18.91
CA SER A 129 20.76 -12.76 -19.35
C SER A 129 21.85 -13.18 -18.37
N THR A 130 21.61 -13.07 -17.06
CA THR A 130 22.59 -13.49 -16.05
C THR A 130 22.75 -15.01 -16.02
N LEU A 131 21.66 -15.77 -16.16
CA LEU A 131 21.71 -17.23 -16.28
C LEU A 131 22.49 -17.69 -17.51
N GLU A 132 22.36 -17.00 -18.65
CA GLU A 132 23.17 -17.28 -19.85
C GLU A 132 24.67 -17.02 -19.63
N GLU A 133 25.01 -15.98 -18.87
CA GLU A 133 26.39 -15.67 -18.52
C GLU A 133 26.99 -16.73 -17.57
N VAL A 134 26.22 -17.15 -16.56
CA VAL A 134 26.60 -18.25 -15.67
C VAL A 134 26.76 -19.57 -16.46
N ALA A 135 25.87 -19.86 -17.40
CA ALA A 135 25.98 -21.03 -18.27
C ALA A 135 27.26 -21.02 -19.11
N ARG A 136 27.66 -19.85 -19.64
CA ARG A 136 28.96 -19.68 -20.32
C ARG A 136 30.14 -19.94 -19.37
N SER A 137 30.07 -19.44 -18.14
CA SER A 137 31.10 -19.68 -17.12
C SER A 137 31.22 -21.15 -16.74
N VAL A 138 30.10 -21.85 -16.50
CA VAL A 138 30.08 -23.29 -16.20
C VAL A 138 30.69 -24.11 -17.33
N LYS A 139 30.39 -23.74 -18.58
CA LYS A 139 31.02 -24.36 -19.76
C LYS A 139 32.53 -24.15 -19.79
N GLY A 140 33.01 -22.97 -19.41
CA GLY A 140 34.45 -22.68 -19.29
C GLY A 140 35.13 -23.52 -18.20
N VAL A 141 34.50 -23.69 -17.04
CA VAL A 141 35.02 -24.54 -15.96
C VAL A 141 35.08 -26.01 -16.39
N SER A 142 34.07 -26.48 -17.12
CA SER A 142 34.03 -27.83 -17.67
C SER A 142 35.20 -28.10 -18.64
N ALA A 143 35.45 -27.17 -19.57
CA ALA A 143 36.59 -27.26 -20.50
C ALA A 143 37.94 -27.28 -19.76
N ASN A 144 38.13 -26.42 -18.76
CA ASN A 144 39.34 -26.43 -17.94
C ASN A 144 39.53 -27.75 -17.18
N ALA A 145 38.45 -28.39 -16.72
CA ALA A 145 38.51 -29.69 -16.06
C ALA A 145 38.90 -30.81 -17.05
N GLU A 146 38.41 -30.77 -18.29
CA GLU A 146 38.84 -31.68 -19.36
C GLU A 146 40.33 -31.53 -19.70
N ASP A 147 40.81 -30.29 -19.86
CA ASP A 147 42.23 -30.01 -20.11
C ASP A 147 43.13 -30.48 -18.95
N LEU A 148 42.68 -30.30 -17.71
CA LEU A 148 43.38 -30.77 -16.52
C LEU A 148 43.42 -32.30 -16.44
N ALA A 149 42.33 -32.98 -16.83
CA ALA A 149 42.29 -34.44 -16.91
C ALA A 149 43.28 -34.97 -17.96
N ALA A 150 43.30 -34.36 -19.16
CA ALA A 150 44.23 -34.71 -20.23
C ALA A 150 45.70 -34.51 -19.80
N SER A 151 46.01 -33.36 -19.21
CA SER A 151 47.36 -33.06 -18.70
C SER A 151 47.79 -34.04 -17.59
N SER A 152 46.85 -34.49 -16.75
CA SER A 152 47.11 -35.48 -15.71
C SER A 152 47.36 -36.88 -16.27
N GLU A 153 46.68 -37.26 -17.35
CA GLU A 153 46.93 -38.52 -18.07
C GLU A 153 48.30 -38.53 -18.75
N GLU A 154 48.72 -37.41 -19.34
CA GLU A 154 50.05 -37.25 -19.93
C GLU A 154 51.17 -37.33 -18.86
N LEU A 155 50.99 -36.66 -17.71
CA LEU A 155 51.88 -36.78 -16.57
C LEU A 155 51.98 -38.22 -16.06
N LEU A 156 50.86 -38.95 -16.01
CA LEU A 156 50.81 -40.36 -15.64
C LEU A 156 51.65 -41.22 -16.59
N ALA A 157 51.52 -41.01 -17.89
CA ALA A 157 52.32 -41.72 -18.90
C ALA A 157 53.81 -41.42 -18.75
N SER A 158 54.18 -40.15 -18.55
CA SER A 158 55.58 -39.74 -18.33
C SER A 158 56.18 -40.36 -17.06
N MET A 159 55.42 -40.46 -15.97
CA MET A 159 55.86 -41.12 -14.74
C MET A 159 56.03 -42.64 -14.90
N GLN A 160 55.19 -43.28 -15.71
CA GLN A 160 55.33 -44.70 -16.03
C GLN A 160 56.59 -44.99 -16.84
N GLU A 161 56.91 -44.14 -17.82
CA GLU A 161 58.16 -44.22 -18.59
C GLU A 161 59.37 -44.00 -17.69
N MET A 162 59.33 -42.99 -16.81
CA MET A 162 60.39 -42.74 -15.84
C MET A 162 60.60 -43.93 -14.89
N THR A 163 59.51 -44.60 -14.49
CA THR A 163 59.60 -45.80 -13.65
C THR A 163 60.31 -46.95 -14.38
N ALA A 164 59.99 -47.17 -15.67
CA ALA A 164 60.67 -48.17 -16.49
C ALA A 164 62.17 -47.88 -16.67
N THR A 165 62.55 -46.61 -16.83
CA THR A 165 63.98 -46.23 -16.93
C THR A 165 64.73 -46.45 -15.62
N VAL A 166 64.12 -46.21 -14.47
CA VAL A 166 64.70 -46.51 -13.15
C VAL A 166 64.87 -48.02 -12.96
N GLU A 167 63.91 -48.84 -13.40
CA GLU A 167 64.02 -50.30 -13.35
C GLU A 167 65.18 -50.85 -14.22
N ASP A 168 65.37 -50.32 -15.44
CA ASP A 168 66.53 -50.68 -16.29
C ASP A 168 67.86 -50.30 -15.62
N LEU A 169 67.94 -49.11 -15.01
CA LEU A 169 69.13 -48.68 -14.28
C LEU A 169 69.44 -49.59 -13.08
N VAL A 170 68.42 -50.03 -12.35
CA VAL A 170 68.58 -50.99 -11.24
C VAL A 170 69.14 -52.32 -11.75
N SER A 171 68.65 -52.82 -12.89
CA SER A 171 69.16 -54.05 -13.50
C SER A 171 70.64 -53.92 -13.91
N ARG A 172 71.02 -52.81 -14.55
CA ARG A 172 72.42 -52.53 -14.94
C ARG A 172 73.36 -52.44 -13.73
N ASN A 173 72.91 -51.81 -12.64
CA ASN A 173 73.67 -51.75 -11.40
C ASN A 173 73.90 -53.13 -10.77
N GLN A 174 72.93 -54.06 -10.86
CA GLN A 174 73.11 -55.44 -10.41
C GLN A 174 74.15 -56.19 -11.24
N THR A 175 74.15 -56.01 -12.57
CA THR A 175 75.18 -56.59 -13.44
C THR A 175 76.57 -56.03 -13.13
N SER A 176 76.67 -54.71 -12.92
CA SER A 176 77.95 -54.07 -12.55
C SER A 176 78.46 -54.53 -11.18
N ALA A 177 77.57 -54.86 -10.23
CA ALA A 177 77.97 -55.45 -8.96
C ALA A 177 78.56 -56.85 -9.13
N ALA A 178 77.96 -57.69 -9.98
CA ALA A 178 78.42 -59.05 -10.26
C ALA A 178 79.80 -59.08 -10.94
N THR A 179 80.03 -58.21 -11.93
CA THR A 179 81.33 -58.11 -12.60
C THR A 179 82.43 -57.61 -11.67
N THR A 180 82.10 -56.73 -10.72
CA THR A 180 83.03 -56.26 -9.69
C THR A 180 83.45 -57.39 -8.74
N GLU A 181 82.54 -58.30 -8.39
CA GLU A 181 82.86 -59.48 -7.56
C GLU A 181 83.74 -60.50 -8.29
N GLU A 182 83.52 -60.71 -9.58
CA GLU A 182 84.34 -61.60 -10.42
C GLU A 182 85.78 -61.09 -10.55
N VAL A 183 85.96 -59.80 -10.81
CA VAL A 183 87.29 -59.17 -10.88
C VAL A 183 87.99 -59.22 -9.53
N ALA A 184 87.28 -59.03 -8.41
CA ALA A 184 87.87 -59.15 -7.07
C ALA A 184 88.39 -60.58 -6.78
N ALA A 185 87.68 -61.62 -7.23
CA ALA A 185 88.09 -63.01 -7.02
C ALA A 185 89.36 -63.39 -7.81
N THR A 186 89.49 -62.91 -9.04
CA THR A 186 90.69 -63.17 -9.87
C THR A 186 91.97 -62.54 -9.29
N ILE A 187 91.86 -61.38 -8.66
CA ILE A 187 92.97 -60.70 -7.97
C ILE A 187 93.43 -61.51 -6.75
N GLU A 188 92.50 -62.15 -6.03
CA GLU A 188 92.82 -63.01 -4.88
C GLU A 188 93.59 -64.28 -5.30
N GLU A 189 93.24 -64.86 -6.46
CA GLU A 189 93.94 -66.02 -7.01
C GLU A 189 95.36 -65.66 -7.47
N MET A 190 95.52 -64.50 -8.11
CA MET A 190 96.81 -63.97 -8.54
C MET A 190 97.76 -63.74 -7.35
N SER A 191 97.24 -63.27 -6.21
CA SER A 191 98.00 -63.10 -4.96
C SER A 191 98.54 -64.42 -4.38
N LYS A 192 97.82 -65.54 -4.56
CA LYS A 192 98.25 -66.88 -4.10
C LYS A 192 99.32 -67.49 -5.01
N GLY A 193 99.32 -67.14 -6.30
CA GLY A 193 100.36 -67.57 -7.26
C GLY A 193 101.73 -66.95 -6.99
N ILE A 194 101.76 -65.66 -6.63
CA ILE A 194 102.99 -64.91 -6.33
C ILE A 194 103.72 -65.48 -5.09
N THR A 195 103.00 -66.04 -4.12
CA THR A 195 103.58 -66.63 -2.90
C THR A 195 104.28 -67.96 -3.14
N ARG A 196 103.85 -68.76 -4.13
CA ARG A 196 104.50 -70.03 -4.51
C ARG A 196 105.82 -69.80 -5.25
N LEU A 197 105.85 -68.80 -6.14
CA LEU A 197 107.02 -68.46 -6.95
C LEU A 197 108.24 -68.03 -6.11
N SER A 198 108.00 -67.49 -4.90
CA SER A 198 109.04 -67.10 -3.95
C SER A 198 109.73 -68.28 -3.25
N SER A 199 109.11 -69.47 -3.22
CA SER A 199 109.64 -70.65 -2.52
C SER A 199 110.64 -71.43 -3.37
N ASP A 200 110.49 -71.42 -4.70
CA ASP A 200 111.34 -72.20 -5.62
C ASP A 200 112.72 -71.57 -5.84
N ALA A 201 112.88 -70.27 -5.58
CA ALA A 201 114.11 -69.52 -5.83
C ALA A 201 115.27 -69.80 -4.83
N GLN A 202 115.00 -70.43 -3.68
CA GLN A 202 116.00 -70.67 -2.63
C GLN A 202 116.88 -71.92 -2.84
N GLY A 203 116.55 -72.83 -3.76
CA GLY A 203 117.26 -74.12 -3.92
C GLY A 203 118.51 -74.14 -4.82
N VAL A 204 118.84 -73.04 -5.52
CA VAL A 204 119.85 -73.03 -6.60
C VAL A 204 121.27 -72.65 -6.14
N GLY A 205 121.46 -72.20 -4.89
CA GLY A 205 122.71 -71.56 -4.43
C GLY A 205 123.91 -72.46 -4.14
N GLU A 206 123.77 -73.78 -4.02
CA GLU A 206 124.80 -74.63 -3.41
C GLU A 206 125.85 -75.26 -4.37
N ARG A 207 125.74 -75.10 -5.71
CA ARG A 207 126.51 -75.96 -6.67
C ARG A 207 127.50 -75.29 -7.63
N MET A 208 127.75 -73.98 -7.60
CA MET A 208 128.55 -73.29 -8.64
C MET A 208 129.84 -72.63 -8.12
N GLY A 209 130.58 -73.33 -7.25
CA GLY A 209 131.78 -72.79 -6.61
C GLY A 209 133.12 -73.13 -7.27
N GLN A 210 133.20 -73.98 -8.28
CA GLN A 210 134.49 -74.48 -8.76
C GLN A 210 134.49 -74.61 -10.29
N VAL A 211 135.51 -74.00 -10.90
CA VAL A 211 136.04 -74.29 -12.25
C VAL A 211 135.57 -73.38 -13.41
N SER A 212 136.32 -72.31 -13.64
CA SER A 212 136.93 -72.07 -14.97
C SER A 212 136.05 -71.45 -16.07
N GLY A 213 135.77 -70.15 -16.08
CA GLY A 213 136.78 -69.09 -16.05
C GLY A 213 137.47 -68.92 -17.43
N ALA A 214 137.12 -67.83 -18.12
CA ALA A 214 137.92 -67.14 -19.16
C ALA A 214 137.63 -67.28 -20.68
N VAL A 215 136.73 -68.13 -21.22
CA VAL A 215 136.58 -68.23 -22.70
C VAL A 215 135.16 -67.95 -23.28
N VAL A 216 134.16 -67.62 -22.46
CA VAL A 216 132.75 -67.35 -22.91
C VAL A 216 132.43 -65.90 -23.22
N SER A 217 133.20 -64.99 -22.60
CA SER A 217 133.07 -63.53 -22.53
C SER A 217 132.31 -62.81 -23.63
N LEU A 218 132.70 -63.16 -24.85
CA LEU A 218 132.72 -62.23 -25.96
C LEU A 218 131.59 -62.48 -26.97
N GLY A 219 131.01 -63.69 -26.99
CA GLY A 219 129.94 -64.03 -27.93
C GLY A 219 128.54 -63.61 -27.48
N LYS A 220 128.30 -63.53 -26.16
CA LYS A 220 126.98 -63.22 -25.61
C LYS A 220 126.64 -61.72 -25.62
N THR A 221 127.64 -60.86 -25.44
CA THR A 221 127.46 -59.40 -25.41
C THR A 221 126.93 -58.83 -26.73
N LEU A 222 127.30 -59.41 -27.87
CA LEU A 222 126.81 -58.96 -29.17
C LEU A 222 125.35 -59.37 -29.44
N GLN A 223 124.88 -60.48 -28.85
CA GLN A 223 123.50 -60.95 -29.00
C GLN A 223 122.53 -60.26 -28.02
N ASP A 224 123.00 -59.95 -26.81
CA ASP A 224 122.23 -59.19 -25.81
C ASP A 224 121.96 -57.75 -26.28
N VAL A 225 122.91 -57.08 -26.94
CA VAL A 225 122.72 -55.71 -27.45
C VAL A 225 121.66 -55.63 -28.56
N VAL A 226 121.53 -56.66 -29.41
CA VAL A 226 120.45 -56.71 -30.43
C VAL A 226 119.08 -56.91 -29.77
N ARG A 227 119.00 -57.80 -28.78
CA ARG A 227 117.76 -58.06 -28.03
C ARG A 227 117.33 -56.81 -27.23
N ASP A 228 118.28 -56.14 -26.59
CA ASP A 228 118.02 -54.94 -25.80
C ASP A 228 117.58 -53.76 -26.69
N ALA A 229 118.13 -53.61 -27.90
CA ALA A 229 117.67 -52.62 -28.86
C ALA A 229 116.23 -52.86 -29.34
N THR A 230 115.83 -54.11 -29.60
CA THR A 230 114.43 -54.44 -29.93
C THR A 230 113.47 -54.22 -28.76
N THR A 231 113.91 -54.51 -27.53
CA THR A 231 113.11 -54.30 -26.32
C THR A 231 112.93 -52.80 -26.04
N MET A 232 113.98 -52.00 -26.25
CA MET A 232 113.94 -50.54 -26.07
C MET A 232 113.05 -49.84 -27.10
N SER A 233 112.97 -50.33 -28.34
CA SER A 233 112.01 -49.82 -29.35
C SER A 233 110.56 -50.01 -28.92
N ALA A 234 110.20 -51.18 -28.37
CA ALA A 234 108.85 -51.45 -27.88
C ALA A 234 108.48 -50.53 -26.71
N SER A 235 109.39 -50.35 -25.73
CA SER A 235 109.14 -49.46 -24.58
C SER A 235 109.00 -47.98 -24.97
N VAL A 236 109.67 -47.52 -26.03
CA VAL A 236 109.51 -46.14 -26.54
C VAL A 236 108.14 -45.95 -27.23
N GLU A 237 107.63 -46.99 -27.89
CA GLU A 237 106.30 -47.00 -28.51
C GLU A 237 105.19 -46.96 -27.43
N ASP A 238 105.34 -47.75 -26.36
CA ASP A 238 104.43 -47.74 -25.21
C ASP A 238 104.43 -46.37 -24.49
N ALA A 239 105.61 -45.77 -24.32
CA ALA A 239 105.73 -44.43 -23.74
C ALA A 239 105.05 -43.34 -24.59
N ALA A 240 105.10 -43.47 -25.93
CA ALA A 240 104.41 -42.58 -26.85
C ALA A 240 102.88 -42.72 -26.78
N ALA A 241 102.36 -43.95 -26.69
CA ALA A 241 100.94 -44.20 -26.52
C ALA A 241 100.40 -43.64 -25.18
N ALA A 242 101.14 -43.84 -24.09
CA ALA A 242 100.79 -43.29 -22.78
C ALA A 242 100.79 -41.75 -22.77
N THR A 243 101.70 -41.11 -23.51
CA THR A 243 101.72 -39.64 -23.62
C THR A 243 100.54 -39.08 -24.39
N GLU A 244 100.10 -39.75 -25.47
CA GLU A 244 98.87 -39.37 -26.18
C GLU A 244 97.62 -39.52 -25.31
N GLU A 245 97.58 -40.56 -24.46
CA GLU A 245 96.48 -40.79 -23.54
C GLU A 245 96.39 -39.71 -22.46
N VAL A 246 97.52 -39.34 -21.86
CA VAL A 246 97.61 -38.19 -20.93
C VAL A 246 97.17 -36.90 -21.62
N ALA A 247 97.61 -36.64 -22.86
CA ALA A 247 97.21 -35.45 -23.61
C ALA A 247 95.71 -35.40 -23.96
N ARG A 248 95.07 -36.56 -24.15
CA ARG A 248 93.61 -36.67 -24.31
C ARG A 248 92.87 -36.43 -23.00
N SER A 249 93.33 -37.04 -21.91
CA SER A 249 92.74 -36.88 -20.57
C SER A 249 92.79 -35.41 -20.09
N VAL A 250 93.94 -34.75 -20.24
CA VAL A 250 94.12 -33.33 -19.90
C VAL A 250 93.15 -32.43 -20.68
N ARG A 251 92.91 -32.74 -21.96
CA ARG A 251 91.91 -32.01 -22.77
C ARG A 251 90.49 -32.21 -22.25
N GLY A 252 90.12 -33.45 -21.90
CA GLY A 252 88.80 -33.74 -21.32
C GLY A 252 88.57 -33.00 -19.98
N VAL A 253 89.56 -33.01 -19.08
CA VAL A 253 89.47 -32.28 -17.80
C VAL A 253 89.39 -30.77 -18.02
N ALA A 254 90.16 -30.21 -18.96
CA ALA A 254 90.09 -28.78 -19.30
C ALA A 254 88.72 -28.38 -19.87
N GLU A 255 88.09 -29.22 -20.69
CA GLU A 255 86.75 -28.98 -21.20
C GLU A 255 85.71 -29.00 -20.08
N HIS A 256 85.70 -30.04 -19.24
CA HIS A 256 84.80 -30.10 -18.07
C HIS A 256 84.97 -28.91 -17.12
N THR A 257 86.19 -28.41 -16.96
CA THR A 257 86.48 -27.24 -16.12
C THR A 257 85.85 -25.97 -16.69
N ARG A 258 85.88 -25.77 -18.02
CA ARG A 258 85.18 -24.63 -18.65
C ARG A 258 83.66 -24.74 -18.49
N THR A 259 83.10 -25.93 -18.63
CA THR A 259 81.66 -26.15 -18.42
C THR A 259 81.27 -25.86 -16.97
N LEU A 260 82.16 -26.16 -16.01
CA LEU A 260 81.98 -25.83 -14.60
C LEU A 260 82.01 -24.31 -14.35
N GLU A 261 82.94 -23.57 -14.95
CA GLU A 261 82.99 -22.09 -14.88
C GLU A 261 81.71 -21.44 -15.44
N ALA A 262 81.22 -21.92 -16.58
CA ALA A 262 79.97 -21.45 -17.19
C ALA A 262 78.75 -21.75 -16.29
N SER A 263 78.73 -22.94 -15.69
CA SER A 263 77.67 -23.34 -14.75
C SER A 263 77.70 -22.48 -13.49
N ALA A 264 78.88 -22.25 -12.90
CA ALA A 264 79.04 -21.39 -11.74
C ALA A 264 78.61 -19.94 -12.01
N THR A 265 78.89 -19.41 -13.20
CA THR A 265 78.42 -18.08 -13.62
C THR A 265 76.89 -18.02 -13.70
N THR A 266 76.27 -19.05 -14.27
CA THR A 266 74.81 -19.16 -14.35
C THR A 266 74.17 -19.27 -12.96
N THR A 267 74.75 -20.08 -12.07
CA THR A 267 74.31 -20.21 -10.68
C THR A 267 74.42 -18.89 -9.91
N ALA A 268 75.45 -18.07 -10.18
CA ALA A 268 75.56 -16.74 -9.54
C ALA A 268 74.38 -15.84 -9.91
N SER A 269 73.99 -15.82 -11.20
CA SER A 269 72.87 -15.01 -11.69
C SER A 269 71.54 -15.45 -11.08
N THR A 270 71.27 -16.76 -11.03
CA THR A 270 70.01 -17.27 -10.46
C THR A 270 69.93 -17.03 -8.95
N VAL A 271 71.05 -17.16 -8.23
CA VAL A 271 71.11 -16.83 -6.80
C VAL A 271 70.85 -15.35 -6.55
N GLN A 272 71.29 -14.44 -7.42
CA GLN A 272 70.97 -13.01 -7.32
C GLN A 272 69.48 -12.72 -7.54
N GLU A 273 68.86 -13.37 -8.53
CA GLU A 273 67.43 -13.20 -8.82
C GLU A 273 66.55 -13.72 -7.67
N VAL A 274 66.90 -14.88 -7.10
CA VAL A 274 66.23 -15.42 -5.91
C VAL A 274 66.42 -14.50 -4.70
N ALA A 275 67.60 -13.88 -4.54
CA ALA A 275 67.82 -12.92 -3.45
C ALA A 275 66.93 -11.68 -3.56
N ALA A 276 66.75 -11.13 -4.77
CA ALA A 276 65.83 -10.01 -5.00
C ALA A 276 64.38 -10.40 -4.67
N SER A 277 63.95 -11.60 -5.06
CA SER A 277 62.61 -12.10 -4.74
C SER A 277 62.40 -12.29 -3.23
N VAL A 278 63.41 -12.80 -2.49
CA VAL A 278 63.35 -12.94 -1.02
C VAL A 278 63.21 -11.57 -0.34
N GLU A 279 63.91 -10.54 -0.82
CA GLU A 279 63.78 -9.16 -0.31
C GLU A 279 62.37 -8.59 -0.56
N GLU A 280 61.80 -8.81 -1.74
CA GLU A 280 60.44 -8.37 -2.08
C GLU A 280 59.38 -9.07 -1.21
N VAL A 281 59.51 -10.39 -0.99
CA VAL A 281 58.61 -11.15 -0.12
C VAL A 281 58.72 -10.66 1.32
N ALA A 282 59.94 -10.36 1.82
CA ALA A 282 60.14 -9.81 3.15
C ALA A 282 59.45 -8.44 3.33
N ALA A 283 59.62 -7.53 2.37
CA ALA A 283 58.96 -6.22 2.38
C ALA A 283 57.43 -6.34 2.32
N THR A 284 56.92 -7.26 1.50
CA THR A 284 55.48 -7.54 1.41
C THR A 284 54.93 -8.12 2.71
N SER A 285 55.69 -8.98 3.38
CA SER A 285 55.33 -9.56 4.69
C SER A 285 55.23 -8.48 5.78
N GLU A 286 56.17 -7.53 5.82
CA GLU A 286 56.11 -6.38 6.74
C GLU A 286 54.89 -5.50 6.47
N LYS A 287 54.61 -5.21 5.19
CA LYS A 287 53.42 -4.44 4.80
C LYS A 287 52.12 -5.15 5.20
N ASN A 288 52.06 -6.47 5.00
CA ASN A 288 50.92 -7.28 5.42
C ASN A 288 50.73 -7.24 6.94
N ALA A 289 51.81 -7.33 7.73
CA ALA A 289 51.72 -7.20 9.18
C ALA A 289 51.12 -5.85 9.62
N ALA A 290 51.54 -4.75 8.99
CA ALA A 290 50.99 -3.42 9.27
C ALA A 290 49.49 -3.31 8.91
N VAL A 291 49.08 -3.87 7.76
CA VAL A 291 47.66 -3.91 7.35
C VAL A 291 46.83 -4.74 8.33
N VAL A 292 47.35 -5.86 8.82
CA VAL A 292 46.67 -6.69 9.81
C VAL A 292 46.48 -5.95 11.13
N ASP A 293 47.46 -5.18 11.58
CA ASP A 293 47.34 -4.36 12.79
C ASP A 293 46.29 -3.24 12.63
N ALA A 294 46.25 -2.59 11.48
CA ALA A 294 45.21 -1.61 11.16
C ALA A 294 43.82 -2.25 11.14
N ASN A 295 43.68 -3.44 10.54
CA ASN A 295 42.42 -4.18 10.51
C ASN A 295 41.97 -4.61 11.92
N ALA A 296 42.89 -5.00 12.80
CA ALA A 296 42.53 -5.34 14.17
C ALA A 296 41.89 -4.15 14.92
N ALA A 297 42.45 -2.95 14.75
CA ALA A 297 41.90 -1.73 15.36
C ALA A 297 40.50 -1.40 14.82
N THR A 298 40.27 -1.54 13.52
CA THR A 298 38.95 -1.31 12.92
C THR A 298 37.93 -2.36 13.35
N ILE A 299 38.33 -3.62 13.51
CA ILE A 299 37.48 -4.70 14.03
C ILE A 299 37.06 -4.43 15.49
N GLU A 300 37.98 -3.98 16.36
CA GLU A 300 37.63 -3.59 17.73
C GLU A 300 36.63 -2.42 17.76
N GLN A 301 36.84 -1.42 16.90
CA GLN A 301 35.90 -0.31 16.76
C GLN A 301 34.53 -0.78 16.27
N LEU A 302 34.49 -1.69 15.29
CA LEU A 302 33.26 -2.28 14.77
C LEU A 302 32.51 -3.04 15.87
N SER A 303 33.21 -3.84 16.68
CA SER A 303 32.61 -4.57 17.81
C SER A 303 31.99 -3.62 18.84
N ARG A 304 32.70 -2.54 19.22
CA ARG A 304 32.17 -1.51 20.11
C ARG A 304 30.95 -0.80 19.52
N SER A 305 30.98 -0.49 18.23
CA SER A 305 29.86 0.14 17.52
C SER A 305 28.64 -0.77 17.50
N ALA A 306 28.81 -2.05 17.17
CA ALA A 306 27.73 -3.03 17.17
C ALA A 306 27.08 -3.16 18.55
N GLN A 307 27.87 -3.19 19.62
CA GLN A 307 27.34 -3.20 21.00
C GLN A 307 26.57 -1.92 21.35
N ALA A 308 27.05 -0.75 20.90
CA ALA A 308 26.36 0.52 21.13
C ALA A 308 25.01 0.57 20.38
N VAL A 309 24.98 0.09 19.13
CA VAL A 309 23.75 0.01 18.33
C VAL A 309 22.76 -0.98 18.94
N ALA A 310 23.21 -2.12 19.46
CA ALA A 310 22.36 -3.08 20.16
C ALA A 310 21.66 -2.44 21.39
N ARG A 311 22.41 -1.69 22.22
CA ARG A 311 21.83 -0.97 23.37
C ARG A 311 20.87 0.14 22.94
N ALA A 312 21.18 0.86 21.87
CA ALA A 312 20.27 1.86 21.32
C ALA A 312 18.96 1.22 20.84
N ALA A 313 19.03 0.06 20.19
CA ALA A 313 17.87 -0.69 19.76
C ALA A 313 16.99 -1.18 20.93
N GLU A 314 17.61 -1.66 22.02
CA GLU A 314 16.88 -1.99 23.25
C GLU A 314 16.17 -0.76 23.85
N SER A 315 16.84 0.39 23.88
CA SER A 315 16.24 1.64 24.36
C SER A 315 15.07 2.11 23.48
N ILE A 316 15.19 1.99 22.16
CA ILE A 316 14.10 2.27 21.20
C ILE A 316 12.90 1.37 21.49
N ASN A 317 13.11 0.08 21.72
CA ASN A 317 12.03 -0.85 22.06
C ASN A 317 11.36 -0.50 23.41
N GLY A 318 12.14 -0.09 24.41
CA GLY A 318 11.60 0.40 25.68
C GLY A 318 10.75 1.67 25.50
N LEU A 319 11.20 2.62 24.68
CA LEU A 319 10.43 3.80 24.31
C LEU A 319 9.16 3.45 23.54
N ALA A 320 9.24 2.52 22.58
CA ALA A 320 8.08 2.06 21.82
C ALA A 320 7.04 1.41 22.74
N SER A 321 7.47 0.58 23.69
CA SER A 321 6.56 0.01 24.70
C SER A 321 5.86 1.09 25.53
N THR A 322 6.60 2.09 25.99
CA THR A 322 6.05 3.23 26.74
C THR A 322 5.07 4.04 25.89
N SER A 323 5.40 4.28 24.61
CA SER A 323 4.56 4.97 23.63
C SER A 323 3.26 4.21 23.35
N ALA A 324 3.31 2.86 23.33
CA ALA A 324 2.13 2.03 23.16
C ALA A 324 1.18 2.17 24.36
N THR A 325 1.72 2.17 25.59
CA THR A 325 0.92 2.43 26.79
C THR A 325 0.28 3.82 26.77
N ALA A 326 1.05 4.86 26.42
CA ALA A 326 0.54 6.22 26.30
C ALA A 326 -0.56 6.33 25.22
N SER A 327 -0.40 5.65 24.09
CA SER A 327 -1.39 5.61 23.01
C SER A 327 -2.70 4.95 23.44
N ALA A 328 -2.63 3.84 24.19
CA ALA A 328 -3.83 3.18 24.75
C ALA A 328 -4.57 4.11 25.74
N GLN A 329 -3.82 4.86 26.55
CA GLN A 329 -4.39 5.84 27.47
C GLN A 329 -5.05 7.01 26.72
N LEU A 330 -4.43 7.49 25.64
CA LEU A 330 -5.00 8.50 24.75
C LEU A 330 -6.27 8.01 24.04
N GLU A 331 -6.31 6.75 23.58
CA GLU A 331 -7.50 6.15 22.98
C GLU A 331 -8.68 6.17 23.97
N SER A 332 -8.44 5.73 25.20
CA SER A 332 -9.44 5.77 26.27
C SER A 332 -9.92 7.20 26.56
N SER A 333 -9.00 8.16 26.65
CA SER A 333 -9.32 9.57 26.88
C SER A 333 -10.14 10.17 25.74
N THR A 334 -9.81 9.83 24.49
CA THR A 334 -10.50 10.34 23.29
C THR A 334 -11.92 9.77 23.18
N ARG A 335 -12.10 8.49 23.55
CA ARG A 335 -13.45 7.90 23.67
C ARG A 335 -14.29 8.59 24.74
N ARG A 336 -13.70 8.90 25.91
CA ARG A 336 -14.38 9.67 26.96
C ARG A 336 -14.75 11.08 26.48
N ALA A 337 -13.86 11.76 25.77
CA ALA A 337 -14.14 13.07 25.17
C ALA A 337 -15.30 13.01 24.18
N SER A 338 -15.34 11.98 23.32
CA SER A 338 -16.44 11.77 22.37
C SER A 338 -17.78 11.57 23.08
N GLN A 339 -17.80 10.77 24.15
CA GLN A 339 -18.99 10.57 24.97
C GLN A 339 -19.47 11.88 25.62
N LEU A 340 -18.56 12.64 26.25
CA LEU A 340 -18.90 13.92 26.88
C LEU A 340 -19.46 14.93 25.87
N THR A 341 -18.93 14.92 24.66
CA THR A 341 -19.42 15.79 23.58
C THR A 341 -20.85 15.46 23.18
N GLU A 342 -21.19 14.17 23.12
CA GLU A 342 -22.56 13.71 22.84
C GLU A 342 -23.52 14.04 24.00
N GLU A 343 -23.09 13.86 25.25
CA GLU A 343 -23.88 14.26 26.43
C GLU A 343 -24.13 15.78 26.44
N ALA A 344 -23.13 16.58 26.07
CA ALA A 344 -23.26 18.04 25.94
C ALA A 344 -24.23 18.44 24.82
N ARG A 345 -24.21 17.73 23.68
CA ARG A 345 -25.17 17.94 22.57
C ARG A 345 -26.61 17.74 23.05
N GLN A 346 -26.87 16.64 23.74
CA GLN A 346 -28.21 16.32 24.28
C GLN A 346 -28.65 17.31 25.36
N ALA A 347 -27.71 17.80 26.19
CA ALA A 347 -28.00 18.84 27.17
C ALA A 347 -28.38 20.16 26.48
N ALA A 348 -27.63 20.58 25.45
CA ALA A 348 -27.91 21.79 24.69
C ALA A 348 -29.29 21.73 24.00
N GLU A 349 -29.66 20.60 23.38
CA GLU A 349 -30.98 20.41 22.75
C GLU A 349 -32.13 20.52 23.75
N ARG A 350 -31.97 19.93 24.94
CA ARG A 350 -32.96 20.03 26.02
C ARG A 350 -33.13 21.47 26.49
N VAL A 351 -32.02 22.16 26.78
CA VAL A 351 -32.06 23.58 27.21
C VAL A 351 -32.67 24.46 26.12
N GLY A 352 -32.31 24.25 24.85
CA GLY A 352 -32.87 25.00 23.73
C GLY A 352 -34.38 24.79 23.55
N THR A 353 -34.88 23.58 23.80
CA THR A 353 -36.31 23.28 23.75
C THR A 353 -37.06 23.95 24.91
N SER A 354 -36.56 23.81 26.15
CA SER A 354 -37.15 24.46 27.32
C SER A 354 -37.13 25.99 27.22
N ALA A 355 -36.08 26.58 26.67
CA ALA A 355 -36.00 28.03 26.46
C ALA A 355 -37.02 28.51 25.40
N ARG A 356 -37.24 27.75 24.32
CA ARG A 356 -38.28 28.05 23.31
C ARG A 356 -39.69 27.97 23.90
N GLU A 357 -39.99 26.94 24.68
CA GLU A 357 -41.28 26.78 25.38
C GLU A 357 -41.51 27.90 26.42
N GLY A 358 -40.45 28.25 27.16
CA GLY A 358 -40.45 29.39 28.08
C GLY A 358 -40.75 30.69 27.33
N GLY A 359 -40.10 30.92 26.19
CA GLY A 359 -40.30 32.12 25.36
C GLY A 359 -41.74 32.24 24.86
N ALA A 360 -42.32 31.14 24.35
CA ALA A 360 -43.72 31.11 23.94
C ALA A 360 -44.70 31.39 25.09
N THR A 361 -44.37 30.95 26.31
CA THR A 361 -45.18 31.21 27.50
C THR A 361 -45.10 32.68 27.92
N VAL A 362 -43.90 33.26 27.90
CA VAL A 362 -43.70 34.69 28.18
C VAL A 362 -44.41 35.58 27.14
N ALA A 363 -44.33 35.24 25.85
CA ALA A 363 -45.04 35.96 24.79
C ALA A 363 -46.56 35.97 25.00
N ARG A 364 -47.14 34.84 25.43
CA ARG A 364 -48.56 34.77 25.82
C ARG A 364 -48.87 35.65 27.02
N SER A 365 -47.98 35.75 28.00
CA SER A 365 -48.13 36.65 29.15
C SER A 365 -48.12 38.12 28.73
N ILE A 366 -47.22 38.53 27.83
CA ILE A 366 -47.19 39.89 27.28
C ILE A 366 -48.51 40.24 26.60
N ALA A 367 -49.01 39.35 25.74
CA ALA A 367 -50.33 39.51 25.10
C ALA A 367 -51.49 39.52 26.12
N GLY A 368 -51.37 38.73 27.19
CA GLY A 368 -52.29 38.71 28.33
C GLY A 368 -52.37 40.06 29.04
N PHE A 369 -51.23 40.65 29.40
CA PHE A 369 -51.15 41.97 30.02
C PHE A 369 -51.70 43.06 29.10
N GLY A 370 -51.45 42.98 27.79
CA GLY A 370 -52.04 43.89 26.80
C GLY A 370 -53.58 43.86 26.79
N ARG A 371 -54.18 42.67 26.88
CA ARG A 371 -55.65 42.51 27.00
C ARG A 371 -56.18 43.02 28.33
N ILE A 372 -55.49 42.75 29.45
CA ILE A 372 -55.86 43.25 30.77
C ILE A 372 -55.87 44.78 30.74
N ARG A 373 -54.79 45.40 30.24
CA ARG A 373 -54.68 46.84 30.08
C ARG A 373 -55.85 47.42 29.27
N GLN A 374 -56.17 46.81 28.13
CA GLN A 374 -57.28 47.25 27.28
C GLN A 374 -58.63 47.19 28.03
N SER A 375 -58.91 46.10 28.72
CA SER A 375 -60.14 45.92 29.50
C SER A 375 -60.26 46.94 30.64
N ILE A 376 -59.14 47.28 31.30
CA ILE A 376 -59.12 48.30 32.36
C ILE A 376 -59.35 49.70 31.78
N VAL A 377 -58.79 50.01 30.60
CA VAL A 377 -59.03 51.28 29.90
C VAL A 377 -60.50 51.43 29.52
N GLU A 378 -61.12 50.38 28.99
CA GLU A 378 -62.57 50.36 28.68
C GLU A 378 -63.41 50.55 29.95
N SER A 379 -63.08 49.83 31.03
CA SER A 379 -63.72 49.99 32.34
C SER A 379 -63.60 51.42 32.88
N SER A 380 -62.43 52.05 32.73
CA SER A 380 -62.21 53.46 33.09
C SER A 380 -63.12 54.40 32.27
N GLY A 381 -63.33 54.10 30.99
CA GLY A 381 -64.29 54.82 30.13
C GLY A 381 -65.73 54.72 30.64
N VAL A 382 -66.18 53.50 31.00
CA VAL A 382 -67.51 53.27 31.58
C VAL A 382 -67.67 54.00 32.91
N MET A 383 -66.66 53.99 33.78
CA MET A 383 -66.70 54.69 35.07
C MET A 383 -66.78 56.22 34.89
N LYS A 384 -66.08 56.78 33.91
CA LYS A 384 -66.20 58.21 33.57
C LYS A 384 -67.60 58.57 33.09
N GLU A 385 -68.19 57.75 32.21
CA GLU A 385 -69.55 57.95 31.73
C GLU A 385 -70.59 57.78 32.85
N MET A 386 -70.39 56.83 33.77
CA MET A 386 -71.22 56.66 34.96
C MET A 386 -71.13 57.89 35.87
N GLY A 387 -69.93 58.43 36.08
CA GLY A 387 -69.72 59.67 36.83
C GLY A 387 -70.47 60.85 36.21
N ARG A 388 -70.40 61.00 34.88
CA ARG A 388 -71.11 62.05 34.11
C ARG A 388 -72.63 61.91 34.25
N ARG A 389 -73.17 60.70 34.11
CA ARG A 389 -74.61 60.43 34.30
C ARG A 389 -75.07 60.69 35.73
N ALA A 390 -74.24 60.35 36.71
CA ALA A 390 -74.56 60.65 38.11
C ALA A 390 -74.57 62.17 38.37
N GLU A 391 -73.69 62.95 37.74
CA GLU A 391 -73.73 64.41 37.75
C GLU A 391 -75.03 64.97 37.14
N GLU A 392 -75.43 64.50 35.94
CA GLU A 392 -76.69 64.89 35.30
C GLU A 392 -77.92 64.57 36.18
N ILE A 393 -77.95 63.38 36.80
CA ILE A 393 -79.04 63.02 37.73
C ILE A 393 -78.99 63.92 38.96
N GLY A 394 -77.81 64.27 39.46
CA GLY A 394 -77.64 65.21 40.56
C GLY A 394 -78.30 66.57 40.28
N ASP A 395 -78.08 67.12 39.09
CA ASP A 395 -78.68 68.39 38.64
C ASP A 395 -80.22 68.30 38.54
N ILE A 396 -80.74 67.17 38.04
CA ILE A 396 -82.18 66.90 37.98
C ILE A 396 -82.77 66.84 39.39
N VAL A 397 -82.12 66.11 40.30
CA VAL A 397 -82.57 65.96 41.69
C VAL A 397 -82.56 67.31 42.42
N GLN A 398 -81.55 68.15 42.18
CA GLN A 398 -81.52 69.51 42.71
C GLN A 398 -82.68 70.36 42.17
N THR A 399 -83.00 70.21 40.88
CA THR A 399 -84.15 70.89 40.25
C THR A 399 -85.47 70.41 40.86
N ILE A 400 -85.65 69.11 41.09
CA ILE A 400 -86.84 68.54 41.73
C ILE A 400 -86.96 69.07 43.16
N ASN A 401 -85.87 69.13 43.92
CA ASN A 401 -85.88 69.68 45.27
C ASN A 401 -86.31 71.16 45.28
N LEU A 402 -85.81 71.97 44.33
CA LEU A 402 -86.24 73.35 44.16
C LEU A 402 -87.74 73.47 43.80
N ILE A 403 -88.25 72.57 42.95
CA ILE A 403 -89.68 72.50 42.61
C ILE A 403 -90.50 72.12 43.84
N ALA A 404 -90.05 71.15 44.63
CA ALA A 404 -90.70 70.73 45.87
C ALA A 404 -90.76 71.88 46.87
N ASP A 405 -89.65 72.58 47.11
CA ASP A 405 -89.60 73.77 47.98
C ASP A 405 -90.55 74.87 47.49
N ARG A 406 -90.57 75.14 46.17
CA ARG A 406 -91.48 76.14 45.58
C ARG A 406 -92.94 75.71 45.67
N THR A 407 -93.23 74.42 45.51
CA THR A 407 -94.58 73.85 45.63
C THR A 407 -95.05 73.91 47.07
N ASN A 408 -94.17 73.66 48.04
CA ASN A 408 -94.43 73.81 49.47
C ASN A 408 -94.80 75.25 49.82
N LEU A 409 -94.04 76.23 49.31
CA LEU A 409 -94.35 77.66 49.49
C LEU A 409 -95.67 78.07 48.82
N LEU A 410 -95.95 77.58 47.60
CA LEU A 410 -97.20 77.84 46.90
C LEU A 410 -98.40 77.25 47.64
N SER A 411 -98.27 76.02 48.13
CA SER A 411 -99.29 75.34 48.93
C SER A 411 -99.51 76.05 50.26
N LEU A 412 -98.45 76.51 50.94
CA LEU A 412 -98.58 77.30 52.16
C LEU A 412 -99.36 78.60 51.91
N ASN A 413 -99.04 79.31 50.83
CA ASN A 413 -99.78 80.51 50.44
C ASN A 413 -101.26 80.19 50.13
N ALA A 414 -101.52 79.05 49.48
CA ALA A 414 -102.88 78.57 49.20
C ALA A 414 -103.64 78.16 50.48
N SER A 415 -102.99 77.50 51.45
CA SER A 415 -103.56 77.16 52.76
C SER A 415 -103.91 78.41 53.56
N ILE A 416 -103.04 79.43 53.53
CA ILE A 416 -103.28 80.74 54.17
C ILE A 416 -104.50 81.42 53.53
N GLU A 417 -104.56 81.49 52.21
CA GLU A 417 -105.67 82.16 51.51
C GLU A 417 -107.00 81.39 51.66
N ALA A 418 -106.94 80.06 51.71
CA ALA A 418 -108.09 79.20 52.00
C ALA A 418 -108.61 79.38 53.44
N ALA A 419 -107.72 79.55 54.43
CA ALA A 419 -108.12 79.92 55.79
C ALA A 419 -108.74 81.32 55.86
N ARG A 420 -108.28 82.24 54.99
CA ARG A 420 -108.78 83.62 54.88
C ARG A 420 -110.20 83.70 54.30
N ALA A 421 -110.57 82.77 53.42
CA ALA A 421 -111.89 82.66 52.80
C ALA A 421 -112.97 82.04 53.71
N GLY A 422 -112.64 81.67 54.96
CA GLY A 422 -113.61 81.16 55.95
C GLY A 422 -114.28 79.84 55.52
N GLU A 423 -115.59 79.71 55.76
CA GLU A 423 -116.35 78.48 55.45
C GLU A 423 -116.32 78.09 53.96
N HIS A 424 -116.18 79.05 53.05
CA HIS A 424 -116.09 78.79 51.60
C HIS A 424 -114.71 78.26 51.15
N GLY A 425 -113.66 78.41 51.97
CA GLY A 425 -112.30 77.98 51.68
C GLY A 425 -111.92 76.59 52.22
N ARG A 426 -112.80 75.95 53.01
CA ARG A 426 -112.52 74.69 53.71
C ARG A 426 -112.01 73.56 52.80
N GLY A 427 -112.63 73.38 51.63
CA GLY A 427 -112.21 72.37 50.64
C GLY A 427 -110.83 72.66 50.05
N PHE A 428 -110.51 73.93 49.81
CA PHE A 428 -109.21 74.35 49.29
C PHE A 428 -108.09 74.23 50.35
N ALA A 429 -108.39 74.47 51.63
CA ALA A 429 -107.42 74.32 52.71
C ALA A 429 -106.95 72.87 52.86
N VAL A 430 -107.87 71.89 52.74
CA VAL A 430 -107.52 70.45 52.78
C VAL A 430 -106.64 70.06 51.60
N VAL A 431 -106.97 70.54 50.39
CA VAL A 431 -106.16 70.27 49.19
C VAL A 431 -104.79 70.92 49.29
N ALA A 432 -104.71 72.16 49.78
CA ALA A 432 -103.44 72.86 49.96
C ALA A 432 -102.55 72.17 51.00
N GLU A 433 -103.08 71.70 52.13
CA GLU A 433 -102.32 70.93 53.13
C GLU A 433 -101.82 69.58 52.57
N GLU A 434 -102.63 68.88 51.75
CA GLU A 434 -102.16 67.64 51.11
C GLU A 434 -101.05 67.90 50.08
N ILE A 435 -101.13 69.00 49.31
CA ILE A 435 -100.04 69.43 48.42
C ILE A 435 -98.78 69.76 49.22
N ARG A 436 -98.92 70.37 50.40
CA ARG A 436 -97.81 70.66 51.32
C ARG A 436 -97.11 69.38 51.75
N ALA A 437 -97.90 68.43 52.25
CA ALA A 437 -97.41 67.13 52.70
C ALA A 437 -96.79 66.32 51.57
N LEU A 438 -97.27 66.49 50.33
CA LEU A 438 -96.69 65.87 49.13
C LEU A 438 -95.38 66.53 48.73
N ALA A 439 -95.29 67.86 48.82
CA ALA A 439 -94.07 68.62 48.56
C ALA A 439 -92.96 68.31 49.58
N ASP A 440 -93.29 68.24 50.87
CA ASP A 440 -92.34 67.84 51.92
C ASP A 440 -91.85 66.40 51.72
N ARG A 441 -92.75 65.48 51.34
CA ARG A 441 -92.38 64.09 50.96
C ARG A 441 -91.49 64.05 49.72
N ALA A 442 -91.76 64.88 48.71
CA ALA A 442 -90.95 64.98 47.51
C ALA A 442 -89.55 65.56 47.79
N ALA A 443 -89.43 66.56 48.66
CA ALA A 443 -88.16 67.12 49.10
C ALA A 443 -87.33 66.10 49.89
N ALA A 444 -87.96 65.39 50.84
CA ALA A 444 -87.31 64.32 51.60
C ALA A 444 -86.80 63.20 50.68
N ALA A 445 -87.65 62.72 49.76
CA ALA A 445 -87.27 61.71 48.78
C ALA A 445 -86.14 62.20 47.84
N SER A 446 -86.19 63.45 47.39
CA SER A 446 -85.14 64.05 46.54
C SER A 446 -83.81 64.16 47.29
N SER A 447 -83.83 64.53 48.57
CA SER A 447 -82.63 64.54 49.42
C SER A 447 -82.01 63.15 49.57
N ASP A 448 -82.81 62.11 49.73
CA ASP A 448 -82.30 60.74 49.80
C ASP A 448 -81.74 60.24 48.46
N VAL A 449 -82.38 60.57 47.34
CA VAL A 449 -81.81 60.33 46.00
C VAL A 449 -80.49 61.09 45.82
N ALA A 450 -80.39 62.33 46.29
CA ALA A 450 -79.16 63.12 46.22
C ALA A 450 -78.01 62.50 47.03
N LYS A 451 -78.29 61.80 48.13
CA LYS A 451 -77.27 61.02 48.87
C LYS A 451 -76.80 59.82 48.07
N ILE A 452 -77.71 59.07 47.45
CA ILE A 452 -77.38 57.91 46.61
C ILE A 452 -76.52 58.35 45.42
N VAL A 453 -76.90 59.43 44.73
CA VAL A 453 -76.16 59.98 43.59
C VAL A 453 -74.74 60.41 43.99
N ARG A 454 -74.58 61.11 45.13
CA ARG A 454 -73.24 61.44 45.66
C ARG A 454 -72.42 60.20 45.99
N GLY A 455 -73.05 59.16 46.54
CA GLY A 455 -72.41 57.86 46.73
C GLY A 455 -71.89 57.27 45.42
N LEU A 456 -72.72 57.25 44.38
CA LEU A 456 -72.34 56.77 43.04
C LEU A 456 -71.21 57.58 42.42
N GLN A 457 -71.20 58.91 42.58
CA GLN A 457 -70.11 59.78 42.10
C GLN A 457 -68.78 59.46 42.79
N THR A 458 -68.80 59.27 44.11
CA THR A 458 -67.61 58.88 44.89
C THR A 458 -67.09 57.52 44.44
N THR A 459 -67.97 56.51 44.36
CA THR A 459 -67.60 55.17 43.91
C THR A 459 -67.07 55.16 42.47
N ALA A 460 -67.64 55.96 41.56
CA ALA A 460 -67.13 56.11 40.19
C ALA A 460 -65.71 56.69 40.15
N ARG A 461 -65.40 57.67 41.01
CA ARG A 461 -64.06 58.26 41.13
C ARG A 461 -63.06 57.26 41.73
N GLU A 462 -63.43 56.56 42.79
CA GLU A 462 -62.59 55.53 43.41
C GLU A 462 -62.28 54.40 42.41
N ALA A 463 -63.28 53.92 41.67
CA ALA A 463 -63.09 52.92 40.62
C ALA A 463 -62.19 53.44 39.49
N ALA A 464 -62.29 54.71 39.12
CA ALA A 464 -61.40 55.31 38.13
C ALA A 464 -59.93 55.39 38.59
N VAL A 465 -59.69 55.69 39.86
CA VAL A 465 -58.33 55.67 40.46
C VAL A 465 -57.78 54.25 40.49
N ALA A 466 -58.56 53.27 40.97
CA ALA A 466 -58.16 51.87 41.01
C ALA A 466 -57.87 51.32 39.60
N ASN A 467 -58.65 51.72 38.59
CA ASN A 467 -58.36 51.39 37.19
C ASN A 467 -57.04 52.04 36.70
N GLY A 468 -56.72 53.26 37.13
CA GLY A 468 -55.43 53.89 36.84
C GLY A 468 -54.24 53.09 37.38
N GLU A 469 -54.34 52.62 38.63
CA GLU A 469 -53.34 51.73 39.23
C GLU A 469 -53.26 50.37 38.51
N GLY A 470 -54.41 49.83 38.09
CA GLY A 470 -54.49 48.59 37.32
C GLY A 470 -53.81 48.67 35.95
N VAL A 471 -53.92 49.80 35.24
CA VAL A 471 -53.18 50.04 33.99
C VAL A 471 -51.68 50.02 34.26
N ARG A 472 -51.23 50.71 35.32
CA ARG A 472 -49.80 50.77 35.67
C ARG A 472 -49.24 49.39 36.03
N ALA A 473 -49.98 48.60 36.81
CA ALA A 473 -49.59 47.24 37.16
C ALA A 473 -49.52 46.31 35.92
N ALA A 474 -50.45 46.47 34.97
CA ALA A 474 -50.42 45.72 33.71
C ALA A 474 -49.21 46.11 32.83
N ASP A 475 -48.88 47.40 32.75
CA ASP A 475 -47.71 47.90 32.02
C ASP A 475 -46.39 47.41 32.66
N GLU A 476 -46.28 47.47 33.99
CA GLU A 476 -45.12 46.92 34.74
C GLU A 476 -44.98 45.40 34.54
N GLY A 477 -46.09 44.65 34.58
CA GLY A 477 -46.11 43.21 34.31
C GLY A 477 -45.68 42.86 32.88
N ALA A 478 -46.12 43.65 31.89
CA ALA A 478 -45.70 43.50 30.49
C ALA A 478 -44.20 43.79 30.31
N ALA A 479 -43.67 44.82 30.98
CA ALA A 479 -42.25 45.17 30.93
C ALA A 479 -41.36 44.05 31.50
N LEU A 480 -41.70 43.51 32.67
CA LEU A 480 -40.98 42.38 33.28
C LEU A 480 -41.02 41.13 32.41
N ALA A 481 -42.17 40.84 31.78
CA ALA A 481 -42.29 39.75 30.83
C ALA A 481 -41.39 39.96 29.59
N SER A 482 -41.32 41.19 29.06
CA SER A 482 -40.42 41.53 27.96
C SER A 482 -38.93 41.36 28.32
N ASP A 483 -38.54 41.71 29.55
CA ASP A 483 -37.18 41.46 30.04
C ASP A 483 -36.85 39.96 30.11
N ALA A 484 -37.80 39.14 30.58
CA ALA A 484 -37.66 37.69 30.58
C ALA A 484 -37.54 37.10 29.17
N GLU A 485 -38.30 37.62 28.19
CA GLU A 485 -38.20 37.24 26.79
C GLU A 485 -36.80 37.52 26.23
N ARG A 486 -36.21 38.68 26.55
CA ARG A 486 -34.86 39.06 26.13
C ARG A 486 -33.79 38.16 26.76
N ALA A 487 -33.95 37.81 28.04
CA ALA A 487 -33.06 36.88 28.72
C ALA A 487 -33.11 35.48 28.08
N LEU A 488 -34.31 34.98 27.76
CA LEU A 488 -34.50 33.72 27.04
C LEU A 488 -33.89 33.75 25.64
N GLY A 489 -34.02 34.87 24.92
CA GLY A 489 -33.34 35.07 23.64
C GLY A 489 -31.81 34.98 23.75
N THR A 490 -31.23 35.50 24.84
CA THR A 490 -29.79 35.38 25.12
C THR A 490 -29.39 33.93 25.41
N ILE A 491 -30.22 33.19 26.16
CA ILE A 491 -30.02 31.76 26.41
C ILE A 491 -30.06 30.97 25.11
N LEU A 492 -31.03 31.22 24.23
CA LEU A 492 -31.14 30.55 22.93
C LEU A 492 -29.90 30.78 22.07
N LYS A 493 -29.41 32.02 22.00
CA LYS A 493 -28.16 32.33 21.31
C LYS A 493 -26.97 31.58 21.92
N GLY A 494 -26.86 31.53 23.25
CA GLY A 494 -25.81 30.78 23.93
C GLY A 494 -25.88 29.26 23.69
N VAL A 495 -27.08 28.71 23.53
CA VAL A 495 -27.29 27.30 23.16
C VAL A 495 -26.86 27.04 21.72
N ASP A 496 -27.13 27.96 20.79
CA ASP A 496 -26.68 27.85 19.39
C ASP A 496 -25.14 27.90 19.30
N ASP A 497 -24.51 28.83 20.03
CA ASP A 497 -23.05 28.94 20.14
C ASP A 497 -22.44 27.67 20.76
N LEU A 498 -23.06 27.13 21.82
CA LEU A 498 -22.65 25.86 22.41
C LEU A 498 -22.77 24.71 21.41
N GLY A 499 -23.84 24.68 20.60
CA GLY A 499 -24.03 23.69 19.55
C GLY A 499 -22.92 23.72 18.49
N LEU A 500 -22.39 24.90 18.14
CA LEU A 500 -21.22 25.04 17.27
C LEU A 500 -19.97 24.45 17.91
N ASN A 501 -19.67 24.83 19.15
CA ASN A 501 -18.49 24.34 19.88
C ASN A 501 -18.52 22.82 20.08
N VAL A 502 -19.69 22.25 20.36
CA VAL A 502 -19.88 20.80 20.50
C VAL A 502 -19.61 20.08 19.16
N ARG A 503 -20.04 20.63 18.03
CA ARG A 503 -19.71 20.07 16.70
C ARG A 503 -18.22 20.11 16.41
N GLU A 504 -17.53 21.20 16.74
CA GLU A 504 -16.08 21.31 16.57
C GLU A 504 -15.33 20.31 17.47
N ALA A 505 -15.72 20.18 18.73
CA ALA A 505 -15.14 19.21 19.66
C ALA A 505 -15.36 17.76 19.21
N SER A 506 -16.52 17.46 18.61
CA SER A 506 -16.82 16.14 18.05
C SER A 506 -15.91 15.83 16.86
N ARG A 507 -15.74 16.79 15.93
CA ARG A 507 -14.82 16.67 14.80
C ARG A 507 -13.38 16.46 15.27
N ALA A 508 -12.90 17.29 16.20
CA ALA A 508 -11.56 17.18 16.75
C ALA A 508 -11.34 15.81 17.43
N SER A 509 -12.34 15.30 18.16
CA SER A 509 -12.26 13.97 18.77
C SER A 509 -12.16 12.86 17.73
N MET A 510 -12.91 12.94 16.62
CA MET A 510 -12.81 11.97 15.52
C MET A 510 -11.43 11.99 14.83
N GLU A 511 -10.90 13.18 14.55
CA GLU A 511 -9.54 13.35 14.01
C GLU A 511 -8.50 12.75 14.98
N GLN A 512 -8.68 12.94 16.28
CA GLN A 512 -7.80 12.42 17.32
C GLN A 512 -7.85 10.89 17.43
N VAL A 513 -9.00 10.24 17.23
CA VAL A 513 -9.10 8.77 17.15
C VAL A 513 -8.25 8.22 16.01
N GLN A 514 -8.33 8.84 14.82
CA GLN A 514 -7.53 8.42 13.66
C GLN A 514 -6.03 8.62 13.91
N ALA A 515 -5.65 9.76 14.49
CA ALA A 515 -4.26 10.04 14.83
C ALA A 515 -3.69 9.03 15.85
N VAL A 516 -4.47 8.66 16.86
CA VAL A 516 -4.06 7.66 17.86
C VAL A 516 -3.90 6.27 17.22
N GLN A 517 -4.79 5.86 16.31
CA GLN A 517 -4.64 4.59 15.58
C GLN A 517 -3.37 4.57 14.72
N ALA A 518 -3.07 5.66 14.01
CA ALA A 518 -1.84 5.80 13.24
C ALA A 518 -0.60 5.73 14.16
N LEU A 519 -0.67 6.36 15.34
CA LEU A 519 0.40 6.33 16.34
C LEU A 519 0.66 4.90 16.87
N VAL A 520 -0.39 4.12 17.12
CA VAL A 520 -0.28 2.71 17.54
C VAL A 520 0.43 1.88 16.47
N GLN A 521 0.04 2.03 15.20
CA GLN A 521 0.70 1.30 14.09
C GLN A 521 2.16 1.73 13.91
N ALA A 522 2.44 3.03 13.98
CA ALA A 522 3.81 3.56 13.89
C ALA A 522 4.68 3.01 15.03
N THR A 523 4.16 2.98 16.25
CA THR A 523 4.86 2.46 17.42
C THR A 523 5.16 0.97 17.28
N ALA A 524 4.21 0.17 16.78
CA ALA A 524 4.44 -1.25 16.50
C ALA A 524 5.55 -1.46 15.45
N LYS A 525 5.56 -0.66 14.39
CA LYS A 525 6.59 -0.71 13.35
C LYS A 525 7.98 -0.33 13.88
N VAL A 526 8.06 0.71 14.72
CA VAL A 526 9.31 1.11 15.40
C VAL A 526 9.83 -0.01 16.30
N SER A 527 8.94 -0.68 17.05
CA SER A 527 9.33 -1.80 17.91
C SER A 527 9.88 -2.99 17.10
N GLU A 528 9.27 -3.32 15.96
CA GLU A 528 9.78 -4.41 15.12
C GLU A 528 11.12 -4.03 14.48
N GLN A 529 11.27 -2.79 14.00
CA GLN A 529 12.55 -2.30 13.48
C GLN A 529 13.65 -2.30 14.55
N GLY A 530 13.34 -1.87 15.78
CA GLY A 530 14.27 -1.96 16.90
C GLY A 530 14.72 -3.40 17.15
N ARG A 531 13.81 -4.37 17.10
CA ARG A 531 14.14 -5.79 17.26
C ARG A 531 15.05 -6.32 16.14
N LEU A 532 14.80 -5.92 14.89
CA LEU A 532 15.65 -6.29 13.74
C LEU A 532 17.05 -5.66 13.83
N ILE A 533 17.15 -4.39 14.23
CA ILE A 533 18.44 -3.71 14.45
C ILE A 533 19.24 -4.41 15.56
N ALA A 534 18.59 -4.79 16.65
CA ALA A 534 19.23 -5.53 17.74
C ALA A 534 19.79 -6.89 17.24
N ALA A 535 19.00 -7.65 16.47
CA ALA A 535 19.46 -8.92 15.89
C ALA A 535 20.64 -8.73 14.94
N SER A 536 20.58 -7.76 14.03
CA SER A 536 21.68 -7.46 13.10
C SER A 536 22.94 -6.99 13.83
N SER A 537 22.79 -6.25 14.93
CA SER A 537 23.93 -5.84 15.77
C SER A 537 24.63 -7.02 16.44
N VAL A 538 23.87 -8.04 16.87
CA VAL A 538 24.43 -9.29 17.40
C VAL A 538 25.21 -10.04 16.32
N GLU A 539 24.68 -10.15 15.11
CA GLU A 539 25.38 -10.77 13.97
C GLU A 539 26.65 -9.99 13.60
N GLN A 540 26.62 -8.66 13.59
CA GLN A 540 27.80 -7.83 13.36
C GLN A 540 28.88 -8.04 14.42
N ALA A 541 28.49 -8.18 15.69
CA ALA A 541 29.42 -8.47 16.77
C ALA A 541 30.09 -9.85 16.59
N GLN A 542 29.32 -10.85 16.16
CA GLN A 542 29.85 -12.19 15.84
C GLN A 542 30.80 -12.15 14.64
N ALA A 543 30.45 -11.43 13.58
CA ALA A 543 31.30 -11.25 12.41
C ALA A 543 32.61 -10.54 12.76
N ALA A 544 32.56 -9.50 13.60
CA ALA A 544 33.75 -8.84 14.12
C ALA A 544 34.64 -9.80 14.91
N GLN A 545 34.06 -10.70 15.71
CA GLN A 545 34.82 -11.72 16.44
C GLN A 545 35.52 -12.73 15.50
N ALA A 546 34.83 -13.18 14.45
CA ALA A 546 35.42 -14.05 13.43
C ALA A 546 36.57 -13.35 12.67
N LEU A 547 36.39 -12.07 12.32
CA LEU A 547 37.45 -11.27 11.70
C LEU A 547 38.65 -11.08 12.63
N ALA A 548 38.43 -10.89 13.94
CA ALA A 548 39.51 -10.79 14.92
C ALA A 548 40.33 -12.10 14.99
N GLN A 549 39.66 -13.26 14.94
CA GLN A 549 40.33 -14.56 14.87
C GLN A 549 41.15 -14.69 13.57
N GLY A 550 40.57 -14.37 12.41
CA GLY A 550 41.28 -14.38 11.13
C GLY A 550 42.49 -13.43 11.10
N GLY A 551 42.37 -12.25 11.69
CA GLY A 551 43.47 -11.31 11.86
C GLY A 551 44.61 -11.89 12.72
N SER A 552 44.29 -12.63 13.78
CA SER A 552 45.30 -13.30 14.61
C SER A 552 46.07 -14.39 13.85
N GLU A 553 45.38 -15.18 13.02
CA GLU A 553 45.99 -16.16 12.13
C GLU A 553 46.90 -15.50 11.09
N MET A 554 46.45 -14.38 10.51
CA MET A 554 47.24 -13.63 9.53
C MET A 554 48.51 -13.02 10.14
N ARG A 555 48.44 -12.51 11.39
CA ARG A 555 49.65 -12.09 12.13
C ARG A 555 50.63 -13.23 12.31
N ARG A 556 50.13 -14.43 12.63
CA ARG A 556 50.97 -15.62 12.81
C ARG A 556 51.65 -15.99 11.50
N MET A 557 50.91 -16.02 10.39
CA MET A 557 51.47 -16.29 9.06
C MET A 557 52.53 -15.25 8.66
N ALA A 558 52.25 -13.96 8.81
CA ALA A 558 53.21 -12.90 8.46
C ALA A 558 54.54 -13.06 9.24
N ARG A 559 54.47 -13.39 10.54
CA ARG A 559 55.67 -13.68 11.34
C ARG A 559 56.44 -14.90 10.84
N GLN A 560 55.74 -15.97 10.48
CA GLN A 560 56.37 -17.18 9.92
C GLN A 560 57.04 -16.90 8.58
N THR A 561 56.40 -16.13 7.71
CA THR A 561 56.97 -15.71 6.42
C THR A 561 58.21 -14.83 6.61
N THR A 562 58.19 -13.89 7.56
CA THR A 562 59.37 -13.08 7.90
C THR A 562 60.52 -13.93 8.44
N GLN A 563 60.24 -14.95 9.26
CA GLN A 563 61.28 -15.86 9.73
C GLN A 563 61.85 -16.71 8.57
N ALA A 564 60.98 -17.29 7.74
CA ALA A 564 61.39 -18.11 6.61
C ALA A 564 62.24 -17.33 5.59
N THR A 565 61.88 -16.08 5.30
CA THR A 565 62.66 -15.19 4.42
C THR A 565 64.03 -14.83 5.02
N GLN A 566 64.14 -14.64 6.34
CA GLN A 566 65.43 -14.46 6.99
C GLN A 566 66.33 -15.71 6.88
N GLU A 567 65.77 -16.90 7.04
CA GLU A 567 66.50 -18.16 6.88
C GLU A 567 66.94 -18.37 5.42
N GLN A 568 66.07 -18.11 4.45
CA GLN A 568 66.41 -18.15 3.02
C GLN A 568 67.51 -17.15 2.66
N ALA A 569 67.46 -15.92 3.18
CA ALA A 569 68.51 -14.92 2.96
C ALA A 569 69.86 -15.39 3.50
N LYS A 570 69.88 -16.12 4.62
CA LYS A 570 71.12 -16.73 5.15
C LYS A 570 71.64 -17.85 4.25
N ALA A 571 70.77 -18.73 3.79
CA ALA A 571 71.12 -19.82 2.88
C ALA A 571 71.66 -19.30 1.53
N LEU A 572 71.06 -18.24 0.98
CA LEU A 572 71.54 -17.56 -0.24
C LEU A 572 72.97 -17.02 -0.07
N ARG A 573 73.29 -16.41 1.09
CA ARG A 573 74.66 -15.94 1.35
C ARG A 573 75.68 -17.07 1.40
N GLU A 574 75.31 -18.24 1.91
CA GLU A 574 76.16 -19.43 1.86
C GLU A 574 76.30 -19.98 0.45
N ALA A 575 75.23 -20.00 -0.34
CA ALA A 575 75.26 -20.42 -1.74
C ALA A 575 76.18 -19.53 -2.59
N VAL A 576 76.12 -18.19 -2.43
CA VAL A 576 77.05 -17.25 -3.07
C VAL A 576 78.50 -17.57 -2.69
N ARG A 577 78.75 -17.82 -1.39
CA ARG A 577 80.10 -18.10 -0.89
C ARG A 577 80.66 -19.40 -1.48
N SER A 578 79.84 -20.45 -1.50
CA SER A 578 80.18 -21.75 -2.10
C SER A 578 80.45 -21.62 -3.60
N ASN A 579 79.61 -20.89 -4.34
CA ASN A 579 79.76 -20.70 -5.77
C ASN A 579 81.03 -19.92 -6.15
N ASN A 580 81.42 -18.93 -5.32
CA ASN A 580 82.69 -18.22 -5.49
C ASN A 580 83.90 -19.14 -5.26
N GLN A 581 83.86 -20.01 -4.24
CA GLN A 581 84.90 -21.02 -4.02
C GLN A 581 84.99 -22.00 -5.19
N LEU A 582 83.85 -22.41 -5.74
CA LEU A 582 83.76 -23.31 -6.88
C LEU A 582 84.41 -22.71 -8.13
N SER A 583 84.18 -21.42 -8.38
CA SER A 583 84.84 -20.67 -9.46
C SER A 583 86.35 -20.56 -9.25
N GLU A 584 86.81 -20.30 -8.03
CA GLU A 584 88.25 -20.22 -7.72
C GLU A 584 88.96 -21.58 -7.91
N VAL A 585 88.31 -22.69 -7.52
CA VAL A 585 88.82 -24.05 -7.73
C VAL A 585 88.87 -24.37 -9.23
N ALA A 586 87.83 -24.04 -9.99
CA ALA A 586 87.80 -24.25 -11.43
C ALA A 586 88.94 -23.50 -12.13
N GLU A 587 89.20 -22.24 -11.74
CA GLU A 587 90.30 -21.44 -12.31
C GLU A 587 91.69 -22.04 -12.01
N LYS A 588 91.88 -22.62 -10.81
CA LYS A 588 93.12 -23.32 -10.44
C LYS A 588 93.30 -24.61 -11.24
N VAL A 589 92.25 -25.42 -11.40
CA VAL A 589 92.28 -26.64 -12.20
C VAL A 589 92.57 -26.32 -13.67
N SER A 590 91.95 -25.26 -14.20
CA SER A 590 92.17 -24.77 -15.58
C SER A 590 93.64 -24.44 -15.83
N ARG A 591 94.30 -23.71 -14.90
CA ARG A 591 95.74 -23.43 -14.96
C ARG A 591 96.60 -24.70 -14.89
N ALA A 592 96.30 -25.59 -13.95
CA ALA A 592 97.04 -26.86 -13.83
C ALA A 592 96.93 -27.73 -15.09
N MET A 593 95.77 -27.75 -15.75
CA MET A 593 95.58 -28.47 -17.01
C MET A 593 96.36 -27.83 -18.17
N GLN A 594 96.51 -26.51 -18.22
CA GLN A 594 97.38 -25.85 -19.20
C GLN A 594 98.85 -26.24 -19.02
N GLU A 595 99.34 -26.29 -17.78
CA GLU A 595 100.70 -26.72 -17.46
C GLU A 595 100.93 -28.20 -17.82
N GLN A 596 99.98 -29.07 -17.50
CA GLN A 596 100.07 -30.50 -17.87
C GLN A 596 99.99 -30.73 -19.38
N ALA A 597 99.22 -29.94 -20.12
CA ALA A 597 99.15 -30.03 -21.58
C ALA A 597 100.50 -29.67 -22.22
N GLN A 598 101.19 -28.67 -21.67
CA GLN A 598 102.53 -28.30 -22.10
C GLN A 598 103.53 -29.41 -21.78
N ALA A 599 103.49 -29.97 -20.56
CA ALA A 599 104.35 -31.07 -20.15
C ALA A 599 104.16 -32.33 -21.03
N ALA A 600 102.91 -32.69 -21.36
CA ALA A 600 102.62 -33.80 -22.26
C ALA A 600 103.20 -33.58 -23.68
N THR A 601 103.20 -32.33 -24.16
CA THR A 601 103.78 -31.96 -25.45
C THR A 601 105.32 -32.06 -25.45
N ASP A 602 105.97 -31.68 -24.34
CA ASP A 602 107.41 -31.85 -24.17
C ASP A 602 107.80 -33.34 -24.09
N LEU A 603 107.01 -34.14 -23.38
CA LEU A 603 107.23 -35.58 -23.24
C LEU A 603 107.09 -36.31 -24.59
N ALA A 604 106.11 -35.92 -25.42
CA ALA A 604 105.94 -36.44 -26.79
C ALA A 604 107.12 -36.10 -27.73
N ARG A 605 107.76 -34.94 -27.54
CA ARG A 605 109.01 -34.61 -28.24
C ARG A 605 110.17 -35.51 -27.78
N GLY A 606 110.25 -35.81 -26.49
CA GLY A 606 111.28 -36.70 -25.92
C GLY A 606 111.18 -38.14 -26.42
N THR A 607 109.98 -38.71 -26.50
CA THR A 607 109.76 -40.07 -27.03
C THR A 607 110.14 -40.17 -28.51
N THR A 608 109.88 -39.12 -29.30
CA THR A 608 110.27 -39.05 -30.71
C THR A 608 111.79 -39.06 -30.91
N GLN A 609 112.56 -38.39 -30.04
CA GLN A 609 114.03 -38.41 -30.07
C GLN A 609 114.61 -39.76 -29.68
N MET A 610 114.04 -40.44 -28.67
CA MET A 610 114.45 -41.79 -28.28
C MET A 610 114.25 -42.80 -29.43
N ARG A 611 113.17 -42.66 -30.20
CA ARG A 611 112.89 -43.53 -31.36
C ARG A 611 114.01 -43.46 -32.43
N GLN A 612 114.60 -42.28 -32.65
CA GLN A 612 115.70 -42.09 -33.59
C GLN A 612 117.04 -42.70 -33.10
N LEU A 613 117.32 -42.62 -31.80
CA LEU A 613 118.52 -43.19 -31.19
C LEU A 613 118.55 -44.73 -31.25
N VAL A 614 117.41 -45.39 -31.01
CA VAL A 614 117.31 -46.86 -31.04
C VAL A 614 117.56 -47.43 -32.45
N GLN A 615 117.12 -46.73 -33.50
CA GLN A 615 117.39 -47.14 -34.90
C GLN A 615 118.88 -47.07 -35.28
N GLY A 616 119.65 -46.17 -34.67
CA GLY A 616 121.10 -46.04 -34.91
C GLY A 616 121.95 -47.17 -34.30
N VAL A 617 121.54 -47.69 -33.13
CA VAL A 617 122.25 -48.79 -32.43
C VAL A 617 122.13 -50.11 -33.19
N SER A 618 120.99 -50.36 -33.85
CA SER A 618 120.72 -51.61 -34.56
C SER A 618 121.56 -51.79 -35.85
N ALA A 619 122.06 -50.71 -36.44
CA ALA A 619 122.88 -50.75 -37.66
C ALA A 619 124.38 -51.05 -37.38
N ALA A 620 124.88 -50.76 -36.17
CA ALA A 620 126.29 -50.92 -35.81
C ALA A 620 126.67 -52.37 -35.43
N VAL A 621 125.71 -53.18 -34.97
CA VAL A 621 125.97 -54.53 -34.42
C VAL A 621 126.08 -55.62 -35.50
N MET A 622 125.51 -55.41 -36.69
CA MET A 622 125.58 -56.37 -37.82
C MET A 622 126.98 -56.49 -38.46
N ALA A 623 127.92 -55.59 -38.16
CA ALA A 623 129.26 -55.55 -38.76
C ALA A 623 130.36 -56.31 -37.97
N GLN A 624 130.11 -56.76 -36.74
CA GLN A 624 131.12 -57.40 -35.86
C GLN A 624 131.00 -58.94 -35.73
N GLY A 625 130.05 -59.58 -36.42
CA GLY A 625 129.69 -61.00 -36.23
C GLY A 625 130.50 -62.06 -37.00
N GLN A 626 131.61 -61.75 -37.68
CA GLN A 626 132.30 -62.70 -38.57
C GLN A 626 133.63 -63.29 -38.04
N GLN A 627 134.01 -63.03 -36.79
CA GLN A 627 135.17 -63.67 -36.17
C GLN A 627 134.88 -64.03 -34.70
N VAL A 628 135.28 -65.24 -34.33
CA VAL A 628 135.20 -65.87 -32.99
C VAL A 628 133.95 -66.72 -32.76
N GLY A 629 133.95 -67.88 -33.41
CA GLY A 629 133.21 -69.07 -33.00
C GLY A 629 134.07 -70.01 -32.17
N VAL A 630 133.42 -70.65 -31.19
CA VAL A 630 133.76 -71.94 -30.58
C VAL A 630 134.80 -71.91 -29.45
N LEU A 631 134.31 -71.62 -28.24
CA LEU A 631 134.34 -72.49 -27.04
C LEU A 631 134.38 -71.64 -25.78
N GLY A 632 133.30 -71.63 -25.00
CA GLY A 632 133.40 -70.99 -23.69
C GLY A 632 132.23 -71.15 -22.77
N ALA A 633 130.99 -70.96 -23.22
CA ALA A 633 129.73 -71.17 -22.51
C ALA A 633 129.74 -71.25 -20.95
N THR A 634 129.00 -70.32 -20.33
CA THR A 634 128.05 -70.62 -19.25
C THR A 634 128.58 -71.14 -17.91
N ALA A 635 129.28 -70.29 -17.14
CA ALA A 635 129.50 -70.56 -15.70
C ALA A 635 129.27 -69.36 -14.75
N GLN A 636 129.21 -68.10 -15.21
CA GLN A 636 129.25 -66.94 -14.31
C GLN A 636 127.94 -66.11 -14.19
N GLU A 637 126.94 -66.30 -15.04
CA GLU A 637 125.72 -65.44 -15.07
C GLU A 637 124.57 -65.88 -14.16
N VAL A 638 124.50 -67.15 -13.77
CA VAL A 638 123.36 -67.66 -12.99
C VAL A 638 123.36 -67.09 -11.56
N ALA A 639 124.54 -66.77 -11.00
CA ALA A 639 124.65 -66.22 -9.65
C ALA A 639 124.07 -64.80 -9.49
N THR A 640 124.07 -63.99 -10.54
CA THR A 640 123.57 -62.59 -10.48
C THR A 640 122.07 -62.47 -10.81
N SER A 641 121.49 -63.47 -11.48
CA SER A 641 120.09 -63.47 -11.90
C SER A 641 119.12 -63.77 -10.74
N THR A 642 119.47 -64.69 -9.83
CA THR A 642 118.59 -65.13 -8.73
C THR A 642 118.26 -64.00 -7.74
N GLN A 643 119.13 -63.00 -7.63
CA GLN A 643 118.93 -61.88 -6.70
C GLN A 643 118.02 -60.77 -7.27
N ARG A 644 117.86 -60.67 -8.61
CA ARG A 644 116.93 -59.70 -9.22
C ARG A 644 115.49 -60.19 -9.25
N THR A 645 115.26 -61.50 -9.41
CA THR A 645 113.93 -62.12 -9.43
C THR A 645 113.20 -62.02 -8.09
N LEU A 646 113.92 -62.07 -6.96
CA LEU A 646 113.34 -61.89 -5.62
C LEU A 646 112.77 -60.46 -5.40
N THR A 647 113.37 -59.43 -5.99
CA THR A 647 112.89 -58.05 -5.93
C THR A 647 111.63 -57.82 -6.78
N GLY A 648 111.53 -58.42 -7.98
CA GLY A 648 110.36 -58.27 -8.86
C GLY A 648 109.08 -58.94 -8.35
N ILE A 649 109.21 -60.06 -7.63
CA ILE A 649 108.09 -60.75 -6.97
C ILE A 649 107.50 -59.89 -5.83
N SER A 650 108.31 -59.03 -5.21
CA SER A 650 107.86 -58.09 -4.15
C SER A 650 107.05 -56.90 -4.68
N GLU A 651 107.37 -56.39 -5.88
CA GLU A 651 106.62 -55.29 -6.52
C GLU A 651 105.28 -55.75 -7.09
N GLN A 652 105.21 -56.96 -7.68
CA GLN A 652 103.93 -57.53 -8.15
C GLN A 652 102.93 -57.78 -7.02
N ALA A 653 103.40 -58.10 -5.81
CA ALA A 653 102.54 -58.26 -4.64
C ALA A 653 101.90 -56.94 -4.16
N LYS A 654 102.59 -55.80 -4.32
CA LYS A 654 102.05 -54.47 -3.97
C LYS A 654 100.98 -54.00 -4.97
N ALA A 655 101.21 -54.21 -6.27
CA ALA A 655 100.25 -53.84 -7.32
C ALA A 655 98.90 -54.60 -7.17
N ALA A 656 98.95 -55.90 -6.83
CA ALA A 656 97.73 -56.67 -6.57
C ALA A 656 96.91 -56.14 -5.38
N GLN A 657 97.56 -55.57 -4.35
CA GLN A 657 96.88 -54.96 -3.21
C GLN A 657 96.22 -53.60 -3.54
N GLU A 658 96.77 -52.82 -4.46
CA GLU A 658 96.18 -51.53 -4.89
C GLU A 658 94.92 -51.74 -5.74
N VAL A 659 94.93 -52.71 -6.66
CA VAL A 659 93.74 -53.05 -7.46
C VAL A 659 92.62 -53.60 -6.57
N ALA A 660 92.94 -54.38 -5.52
CA ALA A 660 91.96 -54.84 -4.54
C ALA A 660 91.29 -53.67 -3.77
N ARG A 661 92.03 -52.60 -3.44
CA ARG A 661 91.46 -51.40 -2.79
C ARG A 661 90.59 -50.59 -3.74
N ALA A 662 90.94 -50.50 -5.02
CA ALA A 662 90.13 -49.84 -6.03
C ALA A 662 88.78 -50.55 -6.21
N MET A 663 88.76 -51.89 -6.28
CA MET A 663 87.52 -52.67 -6.40
C MET A 663 86.58 -52.50 -5.20
N GLU A 664 87.11 -52.35 -3.98
CA GLU A 664 86.32 -52.05 -2.79
C GLU A 664 85.68 -50.65 -2.84
N ALA A 665 86.32 -49.67 -3.50
CA ALA A 665 85.74 -48.34 -3.70
C ALA A 665 84.59 -48.36 -4.73
N THR A 666 84.77 -49.03 -5.87
CA THR A 666 83.71 -49.23 -6.87
C THR A 666 82.51 -49.97 -6.28
N ARG A 667 82.75 -50.95 -5.40
CA ARG A 667 81.68 -51.66 -4.67
C ARG A 667 80.82 -50.72 -3.83
N LYS A 668 81.42 -49.70 -3.20
CA LYS A 668 80.69 -48.69 -2.41
C LYS A 668 79.87 -47.74 -3.29
N GLU A 669 80.39 -47.33 -4.42
CA GLU A 669 79.67 -46.46 -5.37
C GLU A 669 78.44 -47.14 -5.96
N VAL A 670 78.55 -48.41 -6.37
CA VAL A 670 77.41 -49.20 -6.86
C VAL A 670 76.34 -49.37 -5.79
N ALA A 671 76.73 -49.57 -4.52
CA ALA A 671 75.80 -49.65 -3.40
C ALA A 671 75.08 -48.32 -3.12
N GLN A 672 75.77 -47.19 -3.26
CA GLN A 672 75.19 -45.85 -3.08
C GLN A 672 74.21 -45.50 -4.21
N SER A 673 74.56 -45.79 -5.46
CA SER A 673 73.69 -45.61 -6.64
C SER A 673 72.39 -46.42 -6.51
N THR A 674 72.49 -47.65 -6.03
CA THR A 674 71.32 -48.53 -5.79
C THR A 674 70.35 -47.95 -4.75
N ARG A 675 70.84 -47.29 -3.70
CA ARG A 675 69.98 -46.63 -2.70
C ARG A 675 69.27 -45.40 -3.26
N ALA A 676 69.96 -44.57 -4.03
CA ALA A 676 69.37 -43.39 -4.68
C ALA A 676 68.24 -43.78 -5.65
N MET A 677 68.44 -44.83 -6.44
CA MET A 677 67.40 -45.36 -7.35
C MET A 677 66.16 -45.87 -6.59
N ALA A 678 66.34 -46.48 -5.40
CA ALA A 678 65.22 -46.94 -4.57
C ALA A 678 64.39 -45.78 -3.98
N GLU A 679 65.02 -44.65 -3.67
CA GLU A 679 64.30 -43.44 -3.23
C GLU A 679 63.56 -42.77 -4.39
N GLN A 680 64.17 -42.70 -5.56
CA GLN A 680 63.56 -42.13 -6.76
C GLN A 680 62.34 -42.94 -7.24
N ALA A 681 62.40 -44.28 -7.16
CA ALA A 681 61.26 -45.16 -7.44
C ALA A 681 60.07 -44.92 -6.48
N ARG A 682 60.33 -44.63 -5.20
CA ARG A 682 59.27 -44.29 -4.22
C ARG A 682 58.61 -42.96 -4.53
N ALA A 683 59.39 -41.95 -4.91
CA ALA A 683 58.87 -40.64 -5.29
C ALA A 683 57.99 -40.71 -6.55
N LEU A 684 58.42 -41.45 -7.58
CA LEU A 684 57.63 -41.68 -8.80
C LEU A 684 56.31 -42.36 -8.51
N LYS A 685 56.29 -43.35 -7.61
CA LYS A 685 55.06 -44.05 -7.20
C LYS A 685 54.08 -43.15 -6.42
N GLN A 686 54.60 -42.21 -5.62
CA GLN A 686 53.76 -41.20 -4.96
C GLN A 686 53.20 -40.19 -5.97
N GLY A 687 53.98 -39.78 -6.96
CA GLY A 687 53.53 -38.94 -8.06
C GLY A 687 52.42 -39.60 -8.90
N GLU A 688 52.55 -40.89 -9.20
CA GLU A 688 51.55 -41.65 -9.95
C GLU A 688 50.18 -41.67 -9.24
N LEU A 689 50.18 -41.86 -7.92
CA LEU A 689 48.98 -41.82 -7.08
C LEU A 689 48.35 -40.42 -7.07
N ALA A 690 49.16 -39.37 -6.96
CA ALA A 690 48.69 -37.99 -6.98
C ALA A 690 48.06 -37.62 -8.33
N SER A 691 48.72 -37.94 -9.46
CA SER A 691 48.17 -37.69 -10.80
C SER A 691 46.86 -38.44 -11.04
N ARG A 692 46.72 -39.68 -10.53
CA ARG A 692 45.43 -40.40 -10.59
C ARG A 692 44.33 -39.73 -9.77
N GLN A 693 44.66 -39.20 -8.60
CA GLN A 693 43.70 -38.47 -7.78
C GLN A 693 43.23 -37.19 -8.47
N VAL A 694 44.14 -36.42 -9.09
CA VAL A 694 43.80 -35.21 -9.85
C VAL A 694 42.92 -35.56 -11.06
N ALA A 695 43.24 -36.62 -11.81
CA ALA A 695 42.43 -37.06 -12.94
C ALA A 695 41.01 -37.49 -12.52
N ASN A 696 40.87 -38.16 -11.38
CA ASN A 696 39.55 -38.54 -10.85
C ASN A 696 38.76 -37.32 -10.36
N LEU A 697 39.40 -36.38 -9.67
CA LEU A 697 38.76 -35.15 -9.22
C LEU A 697 38.29 -34.30 -10.41
N ALA A 698 39.11 -34.20 -11.47
CA ALA A 698 38.73 -33.52 -12.71
C ALA A 698 37.47 -34.14 -13.33
N LYS A 699 37.37 -35.48 -13.39
CA LYS A 699 36.15 -36.18 -13.85
C LYS A 699 34.92 -35.90 -12.98
N GLU A 700 35.09 -35.82 -11.66
CA GLU A 700 34.00 -35.45 -10.75
C GLU A 700 33.52 -34.01 -10.97
N VAL A 701 34.46 -33.07 -11.19
CA VAL A 701 34.15 -31.68 -11.53
C VAL A 701 33.42 -31.60 -12.87
N THR A 702 33.88 -32.31 -13.91
CA THR A 702 33.18 -32.36 -15.21
C THR A 702 31.74 -32.84 -15.04
N ARG A 703 31.50 -33.92 -14.30
CA ARG A 703 30.16 -34.43 -14.01
C ARG A 703 29.30 -33.40 -13.25
N ALA A 704 29.85 -32.75 -12.22
CA ALA A 704 29.14 -31.72 -11.47
C ALA A 704 28.78 -30.50 -12.34
N THR A 705 29.68 -30.09 -13.26
CA THR A 705 29.40 -29.00 -14.20
C THR A 705 28.31 -29.37 -15.21
N GLU A 706 28.21 -30.64 -15.60
CA GLU A 706 27.14 -31.12 -16.49
C GLU A 706 25.76 -31.09 -15.80
N GLU A 707 25.69 -31.53 -14.54
CA GLU A 707 24.48 -31.43 -13.71
C GLU A 707 24.06 -29.95 -13.53
N GLN A 708 25.02 -29.05 -13.28
CA GLN A 708 24.77 -27.61 -13.17
C GLN A 708 24.28 -27.00 -14.51
N ALA A 709 24.84 -27.42 -15.65
CA ALA A 709 24.40 -26.96 -16.96
C ALA A 709 22.95 -27.35 -17.27
N GLN A 710 22.53 -28.57 -16.88
CA GLN A 710 21.14 -29.01 -16.99
C GLN A 710 20.20 -28.20 -16.08
N ALA A 711 20.62 -27.91 -14.85
CA ALA A 711 19.86 -27.05 -13.94
C ALA A 711 19.72 -25.61 -14.46
N LEU A 712 20.78 -25.02 -15.00
CA LEU A 712 20.73 -23.69 -15.62
C LEU A 712 19.78 -23.64 -16.81
N THR A 713 19.76 -24.68 -17.63
CA THR A 713 18.81 -24.78 -18.77
C THR A 713 17.36 -24.77 -18.31
N SER A 714 17.03 -25.46 -17.20
CA SER A 714 15.67 -25.43 -16.65
C SER A 714 15.30 -24.08 -16.05
N LEU A 715 16.26 -23.40 -15.39
CA LEU A 715 16.08 -22.06 -14.85
C LEU A 715 15.86 -21.00 -15.94
N VAL A 716 16.61 -21.07 -17.06
CA VAL A 716 16.41 -20.18 -18.21
C VAL A 716 15.01 -20.34 -18.77
N ARG A 717 14.54 -21.58 -18.93
CA ARG A 717 13.17 -21.88 -19.38
C ARG A 717 12.12 -21.33 -18.40
N GLY A 718 12.37 -21.42 -17.10
CA GLY A 718 11.52 -20.84 -16.06
C GLY A 718 11.46 -19.30 -16.15
N ALA A 719 12.59 -18.64 -16.39
CA ALA A 719 12.63 -17.19 -16.59
C ALA A 719 11.85 -16.76 -17.84
N GLU A 720 11.95 -17.51 -18.94
CA GLU A 720 11.13 -17.28 -20.15
C GLU A 720 9.63 -17.46 -19.90
N GLU A 721 9.24 -18.47 -19.12
CA GLU A 721 7.85 -18.71 -18.72
C GLU A 721 7.30 -17.52 -17.91
N VAL A 722 8.05 -17.05 -16.91
CA VAL A 722 7.70 -15.88 -16.10
C VAL A 722 7.58 -14.62 -16.97
N ARG A 723 8.53 -14.41 -17.88
CA ARG A 723 8.50 -13.30 -18.85
C ARG A 723 7.24 -13.34 -19.71
N ARG A 724 6.88 -14.52 -20.22
CA ARG A 724 5.68 -14.73 -21.05
C ARG A 724 4.42 -14.40 -20.28
N VAL A 725 4.28 -14.96 -19.06
CA VAL A 725 3.13 -14.72 -18.18
C VAL A 725 3.00 -13.25 -17.84
N ALA A 726 4.09 -12.58 -17.43
CA ALA A 726 4.08 -11.17 -17.10
C ALA A 726 3.62 -10.28 -18.26
N ARG A 727 4.07 -10.56 -19.49
CA ARG A 727 3.63 -9.84 -20.69
C ARG A 727 2.16 -10.10 -21.04
N THR A 728 1.69 -11.34 -20.91
CA THR A 728 0.27 -11.64 -21.14
C THR A 728 -0.61 -10.97 -20.10
N THR A 729 -0.20 -10.93 -18.84
CA THR A 729 -0.91 -10.22 -17.77
C THR A 729 -0.96 -8.72 -18.03
N ALA A 730 0.16 -8.10 -18.46
CA ALA A 730 0.18 -6.69 -18.80
C ALA A 730 -0.80 -6.34 -19.95
N ARG A 731 -0.90 -7.20 -20.97
CA ARG A 731 -1.87 -7.03 -22.08
C ARG A 731 -3.33 -7.20 -21.62
N ALA A 732 -3.61 -8.20 -20.80
CA ALA A 732 -4.96 -8.40 -20.26
C ALA A 732 -5.41 -7.23 -19.37
N LEU A 733 -4.48 -6.62 -18.62
CA LEU A 733 -4.76 -5.43 -17.81
C LEU A 733 -4.98 -4.18 -18.67
N ASP A 734 -4.35 -4.06 -19.84
CA ASP A 734 -4.68 -3.01 -20.81
C ASP A 734 -6.13 -3.13 -21.30
N GLU A 735 -6.56 -4.33 -21.69
CA GLU A 735 -7.94 -4.60 -22.11
C GLU A 735 -8.96 -4.30 -20.98
N GLN A 736 -8.62 -4.65 -19.74
CA GLN A 736 -9.45 -4.31 -18.58
C GLN A 736 -9.52 -2.80 -18.32
N THR A 737 -8.42 -2.07 -18.53
CA THR A 737 -8.38 -0.61 -18.39
C THR A 737 -9.33 0.06 -19.38
N ASP A 738 -9.33 -0.40 -20.63
CA ASP A 738 -10.25 0.10 -21.66
C ASP A 738 -11.72 -0.21 -21.32
N ALA A 739 -12.00 -1.42 -20.83
CA ALA A 739 -13.35 -1.80 -20.40
C ALA A 739 -13.85 -0.97 -19.21
N LEU A 740 -13.00 -0.71 -18.21
CA LEU A 740 -13.32 0.13 -17.05
C LEU A 740 -13.55 1.59 -17.46
N SER A 741 -12.78 2.11 -18.41
CA SER A 741 -12.98 3.45 -18.96
C SER A 741 -14.34 3.59 -19.65
N MET A 742 -14.75 2.58 -20.43
CA MET A 742 -16.07 2.51 -21.04
C MET A 742 -17.20 2.45 -19.99
N LEU A 743 -17.04 1.63 -18.95
CA LEU A 743 -18.00 1.53 -17.85
C LEU A 743 -18.13 2.84 -17.07
N THR A 744 -17.02 3.50 -16.77
CA THR A 744 -17.00 4.82 -16.11
C THR A 744 -17.77 5.85 -16.93
N THR A 745 -17.54 5.87 -18.25
CA THR A 745 -18.25 6.75 -19.18
C THR A 745 -19.76 6.43 -19.22
N SER A 746 -20.12 5.15 -19.18
CA SER A 746 -21.53 4.71 -19.16
C SER A 746 -22.23 5.11 -17.86
N ALA A 747 -21.57 4.94 -16.71
CA ALA A 747 -22.09 5.36 -15.40
C ALA A 747 -22.30 6.88 -15.34
N ALA A 748 -21.36 7.66 -15.88
CA ALA A 748 -21.51 9.11 -16.00
C ALA A 748 -22.71 9.50 -16.88
N LYS A 749 -22.91 8.82 -18.03
CA LYS A 749 -24.08 9.03 -18.89
C LYS A 749 -25.39 8.69 -18.16
N GLN A 750 -25.43 7.59 -17.41
CA GLN A 750 -26.59 7.21 -16.60
C GLN A 750 -26.89 8.26 -15.52
N ALA A 751 -25.88 8.77 -14.80
CA ALA A 751 -26.06 9.84 -13.82
C ALA A 751 -26.71 11.07 -14.44
N THR A 752 -26.22 11.54 -15.59
CA THR A 752 -26.85 12.67 -16.32
C THR A 752 -28.26 12.37 -16.81
N GLY A 753 -28.51 11.14 -17.29
CA GLY A 753 -29.84 10.72 -17.73
C GLY A 753 -30.85 10.73 -16.58
N VAL A 754 -30.47 10.18 -15.43
CA VAL A 754 -31.31 10.13 -14.22
C VAL A 754 -31.53 11.53 -13.63
N ALA A 755 -30.52 12.41 -13.67
CA ALA A 755 -30.67 13.81 -13.29
C ALA A 755 -31.77 14.53 -14.12
N SER A 756 -31.85 14.22 -15.42
CA SER A 756 -32.91 14.78 -16.27
C SER A 756 -34.31 14.26 -15.90
N VAL A 757 -34.42 13.00 -15.48
CA VAL A 757 -35.67 12.40 -14.98
C VAL A 757 -36.08 13.03 -13.65
N ALA A 758 -35.14 13.23 -12.72
CA ALA A 758 -35.39 13.89 -11.45
C ALA A 758 -35.93 15.31 -11.64
N LYS A 759 -35.35 16.06 -12.59
CA LYS A 759 -35.78 17.41 -12.96
C LYS A 759 -37.17 17.40 -13.60
N ALA A 760 -37.44 16.50 -14.55
CA ALA A 760 -38.75 16.38 -15.18
C ALA A 760 -39.86 16.00 -14.18
N ALA A 761 -39.57 15.09 -13.24
CA ALA A 761 -40.51 14.72 -12.17
C ALA A 761 -40.82 15.90 -11.23
N GLN A 762 -39.82 16.74 -10.93
CA GLN A 762 -39.99 17.96 -10.14
C GLN A 762 -40.84 19.01 -10.86
N GLU A 763 -40.60 19.21 -12.16
CA GLU A 763 -41.40 20.11 -13.00
C GLU A 763 -42.86 19.63 -13.08
N GLN A 764 -43.08 18.32 -13.27
CA GLN A 764 -44.43 17.73 -13.26
C GLN A 764 -45.11 17.86 -11.90
N ALA A 765 -44.40 17.67 -10.79
CA ALA A 765 -44.96 17.87 -9.44
C ALA A 765 -45.46 19.31 -9.25
N THR A 766 -44.72 20.29 -9.77
CA THR A 766 -45.08 21.71 -9.72
C THR A 766 -46.34 22.00 -10.55
N VAL A 767 -46.45 21.41 -11.74
CA VAL A 767 -47.64 21.52 -12.60
C VAL A 767 -48.86 20.86 -11.95
N SER A 768 -48.69 19.67 -11.37
CA SER A 768 -49.75 18.97 -10.64
C SER A 768 -50.22 19.76 -9.41
N GLU A 769 -49.33 20.47 -8.72
CA GLU A 769 -49.68 21.34 -7.60
C GLU A 769 -50.52 22.55 -8.05
N GLN A 770 -50.18 23.15 -9.20
CA GLN A 770 -50.99 24.20 -9.83
C GLN A 770 -52.37 23.68 -10.24
N LEU A 771 -52.45 22.47 -10.81
CA LEU A 771 -53.71 21.82 -11.14
C LEU A 771 -54.55 21.58 -9.87
N GLY A 772 -53.92 21.15 -8.78
CA GLY A 772 -54.58 20.98 -7.47
C GLY A 772 -55.23 22.27 -6.96
N ARG A 773 -54.54 23.41 -7.09
CA ARG A 773 -55.11 24.73 -6.74
C ARG A 773 -56.31 25.09 -7.64
N SER A 774 -56.25 24.77 -8.93
CA SER A 774 -57.37 25.00 -9.85
C SER A 774 -58.57 24.11 -9.54
N VAL A 775 -58.35 22.86 -9.14
CA VAL A 775 -59.41 21.91 -8.75
C VAL A 775 -60.06 22.37 -7.44
N GLU A 776 -59.30 22.91 -6.50
CA GLU A 776 -59.84 23.51 -5.27
C GLU A 776 -60.69 24.75 -5.55
N ASP A 777 -60.29 25.63 -6.48
CA ASP A 777 -61.12 26.77 -6.90
C ASP A 777 -62.44 26.30 -7.55
N MET A 778 -62.40 25.26 -8.40
CA MET A 778 -63.60 24.65 -8.98
C MET A 778 -64.52 24.06 -7.90
N ARG A 779 -63.96 23.46 -6.85
CA ARG A 779 -64.72 22.92 -5.72
C ARG A 779 -65.48 24.03 -4.98
N VAL A 780 -64.81 25.14 -4.70
CA VAL A 780 -65.42 26.31 -4.03
C VAL A 780 -66.57 26.86 -4.87
N ARG A 781 -66.34 27.07 -6.18
CA ARG A 781 -67.37 27.55 -7.10
C ARG A 781 -68.55 26.58 -7.23
N ALA A 782 -68.30 25.27 -7.33
CA ALA A 782 -69.38 24.28 -7.41
C ALA A 782 -70.27 24.31 -6.16
N ARG A 783 -69.70 24.53 -4.97
CA ARG A 783 -70.46 24.71 -3.73
C ARG A 783 -71.28 26.00 -3.73
N GLU A 784 -70.72 27.11 -4.18
CA GLU A 784 -71.44 28.38 -4.28
C GLU A 784 -72.62 28.30 -5.26
N ILE A 785 -72.42 27.66 -6.42
CA ILE A 785 -73.48 27.43 -7.41
C ILE A 785 -74.55 26.50 -6.84
N ALA A 786 -74.18 25.44 -6.09
CA ALA A 786 -75.15 24.55 -5.45
C ALA A 786 -76.05 25.31 -4.44
N VAL A 787 -75.45 26.17 -3.61
CA VAL A 787 -76.17 26.98 -2.61
C VAL A 787 -77.14 27.96 -3.30
N THR A 788 -76.66 28.70 -4.29
CA THR A 788 -77.50 29.66 -5.03
C THR A 788 -78.61 28.97 -5.84
N THR A 789 -78.35 27.82 -6.44
CA THR A 789 -79.38 27.03 -7.15
C THR A 789 -80.45 26.52 -6.19
N ALA A 790 -80.05 26.05 -5.00
CA ALA A 790 -80.99 25.61 -3.96
C ALA A 790 -81.91 26.74 -3.49
N GLU A 791 -81.36 27.95 -3.34
CA GLU A 791 -82.11 29.13 -2.94
C GLU A 791 -83.10 29.57 -4.04
N GLN A 792 -82.68 29.58 -5.31
CA GLN A 792 -83.57 29.85 -6.44
C GLN A 792 -84.70 28.82 -6.58
N ALA A 793 -84.41 27.52 -6.45
CA ALA A 793 -85.41 26.46 -6.52
C ALA A 793 -86.45 26.60 -5.40
N ARG A 794 -86.00 26.89 -4.17
CA ARG A 794 -86.88 27.15 -3.02
C ARG A 794 -87.77 28.37 -3.24
N THR A 795 -87.20 29.46 -3.76
CA THR A 795 -87.95 30.69 -4.03
C THR A 795 -89.03 30.44 -5.10
N THR A 796 -88.67 29.74 -6.18
CA THR A 796 -89.58 29.37 -7.28
C THR A 796 -90.73 28.47 -6.80
N ALA A 797 -90.45 27.53 -5.89
CA ALA A 797 -91.48 26.67 -5.29
C ALA A 797 -92.50 27.48 -4.45
N VAL A 798 -92.02 28.47 -3.68
CA VAL A 798 -92.89 29.37 -2.91
C VAL A 798 -93.77 30.19 -3.85
N THR A 799 -93.19 30.76 -4.93
CA THR A 799 -93.96 31.55 -5.90
C THR A 799 -94.99 30.70 -6.64
N ALA A 800 -94.65 29.45 -7.00
CA ALA A 800 -95.58 28.51 -7.62
C ALA A 800 -96.75 28.14 -6.68
N GLN A 801 -96.49 28.02 -5.38
CA GLN A 801 -97.52 27.79 -4.36
C GLN A 801 -98.48 28.98 -4.23
N GLU A 802 -97.94 30.21 -4.21
CA GLU A 802 -98.75 31.44 -4.19
C GLU A 802 -99.63 31.55 -5.44
N VAL A 803 -99.08 31.27 -6.63
CA VAL A 803 -99.84 31.28 -7.90
C VAL A 803 -100.92 30.19 -7.91
N ARG A 804 -100.67 29.02 -7.30
CA ARG A 804 -101.68 27.96 -7.16
C ARG A 804 -102.83 28.38 -6.24
N GLU A 805 -102.53 29.11 -5.16
CA GLU A 805 -103.57 29.66 -4.27
C GLU A 805 -104.43 30.69 -5.01
N VAL A 806 -103.81 31.55 -5.83
CA VAL A 806 -104.51 32.49 -6.73
C VAL A 806 -105.38 31.73 -7.74
N ALA A 807 -104.88 30.66 -8.36
CA ALA A 807 -105.66 29.81 -9.26
C ALA A 807 -106.88 29.19 -8.56
N GLY A 808 -106.72 28.69 -7.33
CA GLY A 808 -107.82 28.15 -6.52
C GLY A 808 -108.90 29.19 -6.22
N ARG A 809 -108.50 30.43 -5.90
CA ARG A 809 -109.44 31.56 -5.73
C ARG A 809 -110.14 31.94 -7.04
N LEU A 810 -109.43 31.92 -8.18
CA LEU A 810 -110.00 32.16 -9.50
C LEU A 810 -111.01 31.08 -9.91
N GLY A 811 -110.75 29.80 -9.59
CA GLY A 811 -111.70 28.71 -9.84
C GLY A 811 -112.96 28.81 -8.99
N GLN A 812 -112.85 29.29 -7.76
CA GLN A 812 -114.01 29.60 -6.91
C GLN A 812 -114.85 30.75 -7.51
N LEU A 813 -114.19 31.79 -8.02
CA LEU A 813 -114.81 32.88 -8.78
C LEU A 813 -115.49 32.40 -10.06
N ALA A 814 -114.86 31.50 -10.83
CA ALA A 814 -115.43 30.91 -12.05
C ALA A 814 -116.70 30.11 -11.76
N ARG A 815 -116.73 29.36 -10.65
CA ARG A 815 -117.89 28.60 -10.19
C ARG A 815 -119.06 29.51 -9.82
N LEU A 816 -118.79 30.55 -9.03
CA LEU A 816 -119.77 31.56 -8.65
C LEU A 816 -120.34 32.29 -9.88
N ASN A 817 -119.49 32.61 -10.87
CA ASN A 817 -119.94 33.20 -12.14
C ASN A 817 -120.80 32.21 -12.95
N GLY A 818 -120.46 30.91 -12.94
CA GLY A 818 -121.26 29.86 -13.59
C GLY A 818 -122.65 29.71 -12.97
N GLU A 819 -122.74 29.72 -11.64
CA GLU A 819 -124.00 29.68 -10.89
C GLU A 819 -124.86 30.93 -11.17
N GLN A 820 -124.23 32.10 -11.35
CA GLN A 820 -124.93 33.33 -11.74
C GLN A 820 -125.43 33.28 -13.20
N VAL A 821 -124.66 32.69 -14.13
CA VAL A 821 -125.10 32.46 -15.51
C VAL A 821 -126.24 31.44 -15.58
N GLU A 822 -126.19 30.36 -14.79
CA GLU A 822 -127.31 29.42 -14.64
C GLU A 822 -128.54 30.08 -13.99
N GLY A 823 -128.34 30.96 -13.01
CA GLY A 823 -129.43 31.75 -12.43
C GLY A 823 -130.07 32.71 -13.44
N LEU A 824 -129.28 33.34 -14.29
CA LEU A 824 -129.75 34.23 -15.38
C LEU A 824 -130.43 33.44 -16.52
N SER A 825 -129.96 32.22 -16.83
CA SER A 825 -130.60 31.33 -17.81
C SER A 825 -131.91 30.73 -17.29
N HIS A 826 -132.00 30.44 -15.98
CA HIS A 826 -133.26 30.07 -15.31
C HIS A 826 -134.27 31.23 -15.28
N LEU A 827 -133.81 32.47 -15.08
CA LEU A 827 -134.62 33.69 -15.20
C LEU A 827 -135.15 33.89 -16.64
N SER A 828 -134.34 33.54 -17.65
CA SER A 828 -134.76 33.50 -19.06
C SER A 828 -135.80 32.38 -19.32
N GLY A 829 -135.62 31.19 -18.72
CA GLY A 829 -136.52 30.05 -18.85
C GLY A 829 -137.86 30.18 -18.12
N LEU A 830 -137.90 30.91 -16.99
CA LEU A 830 -139.13 31.18 -16.21
C LEU A 830 -140.06 32.21 -16.89
N LEU A 831 -139.61 32.89 -17.94
CA LEU A 831 -140.39 33.84 -18.73
C LEU A 831 -141.17 33.22 -19.91
N GLY A 832 -141.27 31.88 -19.97
CA GLY A 832 -142.11 31.15 -20.92
C GLY A 832 -141.30 30.14 -21.74
N GLY A 833 -141.38 28.87 -21.34
CA GLY A 833 -140.48 27.82 -21.82
C GLY A 833 -140.95 27.01 -23.02
N THR A 834 -139.98 26.51 -23.79
CA THR A 834 -139.90 25.13 -24.28
C THR A 834 -138.41 24.72 -24.39
N GLU A 835 -138.16 23.43 -24.16
CA GLU A 835 -136.89 22.75 -23.91
C GLU A 835 -135.73 23.03 -24.88
N PRO A 836 -134.47 22.90 -24.39
CA PRO A 836 -133.27 23.20 -25.16
C PRO A 836 -132.94 22.14 -26.20
N ALA A 837 -132.68 22.61 -27.42
CA ALA A 837 -131.98 21.89 -28.46
C ALA A 837 -130.53 21.59 -28.03
N THR A 838 -130.08 20.38 -28.36
CA THR A 838 -128.67 19.98 -28.32
C THR A 838 -127.78 20.94 -29.14
N PRO A 839 -126.49 21.02 -28.77
CA PRO A 839 -125.49 21.03 -29.82
C PRO A 839 -124.40 19.97 -29.62
N ARG A 840 -124.08 19.36 -30.77
CA ARG A 840 -122.90 18.56 -31.06
C ARG A 840 -121.62 19.38 -31.01
N SER A 841 -120.52 18.66 -30.79
CA SER A 841 -119.23 18.73 -31.54
C SER A 841 -118.30 19.92 -31.32
N THR A 842 -117.07 19.61 -30.89
CA THR A 842 -115.74 19.96 -31.50
C THR A 842 -114.68 19.37 -30.57
N ARG A 843 -113.94 18.29 -30.87
CA ARG A 843 -112.73 18.16 -31.71
C ARG A 843 -111.79 19.37 -31.70
N GLU A 844 -110.49 19.06 -31.52
CA GLU A 844 -109.25 19.85 -31.72
C GLU A 844 -108.53 20.29 -30.42
N GLN A 845 -107.40 19.64 -30.09
CA GLN A 845 -105.99 19.90 -30.50
C GLN A 845 -105.26 20.73 -29.44
N GLY A 846 -104.02 20.34 -29.12
CA GLY A 846 -103.04 21.25 -28.50
C GLY A 846 -102.17 20.63 -27.42
N THR A 847 -101.08 19.99 -27.87
CA THR A 847 -99.73 19.87 -27.28
C THR A 847 -99.57 19.49 -25.82
#